data_AF-A0A8C9M7P5-F1
#
_entry.id   AF-A0A8C9M7P5-F1
#
_cell.length_a   1.000
_cell.length_b   1.000
_cell.length_c   1.000
_cell.angle_alpha   90.00
_cell.angle_beta   90.00
_cell.angle_gamma   90.00
#
_symmetry.space_group_name_H-M   'P 1'
#
loop_
_entity.id
_entity.type
_entity.pdbx_description
1 polymer ?
#
loop_
_entity_poly.entity_id
_entity_poly.type
_entity_poly.pdbx_seq_one_letter_code
_entity_poly.pdbx_strand_id
1 'polypeptide(L)'
;MTMYLWLKLLAFGFAFLDTGVFVTGNQLCPTSAQVIISLFVGLSPTSGSLLSVWWNPHFYFLSDEKYKGISVKYRYDYGSNSFIAKLNVSDDVKCENAICEMNEIHNLPACENKNVTISHTSCDPPNKIIELDVPPDPESFYLKTCTEPTKANTSICLRLEKKKNFTCEEKKITHVLTCANFSSSNKTETYLEPLSPKQNYSCNLKVSYGANEFLNKNETFETDVGSPKAPPNITCKSTNSTEAMITWESPEDYFDNYVFCLLHASENCTVLGKEKTEHNLQNLKPYTQYSVSLKASTMGKVQRDGPAVACEFRTLEDKPTKVRHLLASRISDNSILVKCDPPSDFKGPSNGSYHMEVKTGDAFVKNESQKTCHFPVLYLQYSTKYEFKVYYNNGRHDGTPESVFHSTSYNSKALISFLVFLIIVTFLALLFVLYKIYDLRNRRSSDIDEQQELVERDDEKQLMSVEPIHADILLETYKRKIADEGRLFLAEFQSIPRVFSKFSIKDARKPFNQNKNRYVDILPYDYNRVELSDINGDAGSNYINASYIDGFKEPRKYIAAQGPRDETVDDFWRMIWEQKATVIVMVTRCEEGNRNKCAEYWPSMEEGTRTFGDVVVKITEYKRCPDYIIQKLNITNKKEKATGREVTHIQFTSWPDHGVPEDPHLLLKLRRRVNAFSNFFSGPIVVHCSAGVGRTGTYIGIDAMLEGLEAENKVDVYGYVVKLRRQRCLMVQVEAQYILIHQALVEYNQFGETEVSLSELHPYLLNMKKRDPPSEPSPLEAEFQRLPSYRSWRTQHIGNQEQNKSKNRNSNIIPYDFNRVPLKHELEMSKESEHDSEESSDDDSDSEETSKYINASFIMSYWKPEVMIAAQGPLKETIGDFWQMIFQRKVKVIVMLTGLKNGDQEVCAQYWGEGKQTYGDIQVDMKDTNQSSAYTLRVFELRHSKRKDFRTVYQYQYNNWNVDELPPEPKELISMIQILKEKLPKKNSTEGTKHHKNVPLLIHCGDGSQQTGLFCALLNLLESVETEEVIDVFQVVKSLRRARPGMVPTFEQYQLLYDIIASAYPAQNGQIKKSNNQEDKIEFDNELDKAKQDANCVSSPDALDKASEGNKEDEGAKVTSSPEEPEHSANGPASPGLTQSA
;
A
#
# COMPACT_ATOMS: atom_id res chain seq x y z
N MET A 1 54.82 -4.14 45.88
CA MET A 1 53.92 -3.13 46.49
C MET A 1 53.60 -2.10 45.41
N THR A 2 52.37 -1.64 45.17
CA THR A 2 51.13 -1.67 45.99
C THR A 2 49.83 -1.95 45.18
N MET A 3 49.79 -2.98 44.31
CA MET A 3 48.53 -3.39 43.64
C MET A 3 47.39 -3.71 44.64
N TYR A 4 47.75 -4.21 45.83
CA TYR A 4 46.87 -4.46 46.98
C TYR A 4 46.26 -3.19 47.61
N LEU A 5 46.79 -1.99 47.31
CA LEU A 5 46.28 -0.72 47.85
C LEU A 5 45.18 -0.13 46.96
N TRP A 6 45.29 -0.29 45.64
CA TRP A 6 44.24 0.10 44.69
C TRP A 6 42.94 -0.71 44.88
N LEU A 7 43.06 -2.01 45.15
CA LEU A 7 41.93 -2.86 45.54
C LEU A 7 41.23 -2.40 46.84
N LYS A 8 41.92 -1.71 47.74
CA LYS A 8 41.32 -1.17 48.98
C LYS A 8 40.64 0.21 48.80
N LEU A 9 40.98 0.97 47.77
CA LEU A 9 40.29 2.22 47.44
C LEU A 9 38.94 1.97 46.76
N LEU A 10 38.83 0.95 45.89
CA LEU A 10 37.54 0.52 45.32
C LEU A 10 36.60 -0.14 46.35
N ALA A 11 37.15 -0.67 47.45
CA ALA A 11 36.36 -1.25 48.53
C ALA A 11 35.71 -0.23 49.48
N PHE A 12 35.98 1.08 49.31
CA PHE A 12 35.53 2.13 50.23
C PHE A 12 34.22 2.83 49.80
N GLY A 13 33.66 2.48 48.64
CA GLY A 13 32.43 3.08 48.10
C GLY A 13 31.13 2.30 48.36
N PHE A 14 31.20 1.16 49.05
CA PHE A 14 30.05 0.28 49.34
C PHE A 14 29.92 -0.03 50.84
N ALA A 15 29.86 1.03 51.64
CA ALA A 15 29.42 1.02 53.03
C ALA A 15 28.78 2.38 53.34
N PHE A 16 27.80 2.42 54.25
CA PHE A 16 26.82 3.51 54.44
C PHE A 16 25.82 3.64 53.26
N LEU A 17 24.50 3.48 53.42
CA LEU A 17 23.67 3.22 54.61
C LEU A 17 22.53 2.24 54.29
N ASP A 18 22.15 1.45 55.29
CA ASP A 18 20.85 0.76 55.41
C ASP A 18 20.43 0.75 56.90
N THR A 19 19.15 0.48 57.18
CA THR A 19 18.49 0.19 58.48
C THR A 19 18.09 1.37 59.41
N GLY A 20 16.93 1.18 60.09
CA GLY A 20 16.35 2.05 61.15
C GLY A 20 15.22 2.99 60.68
N VAL A 21 13.90 2.70 60.72
CA VAL A 21 13.04 1.66 61.37
C VAL A 21 12.63 1.92 62.85
N PHE A 22 11.39 1.50 63.18
CA PHE A 22 10.65 1.52 64.47
C PHE A 22 10.06 2.90 64.88
N VAL A 23 8.88 3.04 65.50
CA VAL A 23 7.75 2.13 65.89
C VAL A 23 6.41 2.87 65.55
N THR A 24 5.14 2.52 65.86
CA THR A 24 4.41 1.66 66.83
C THR A 24 2.97 1.49 66.29
N GLY A 25 2.10 0.52 66.65
CA GLY A 25 2.19 -0.73 67.41
C GLY A 25 0.81 -1.21 67.93
N ASN A 26 0.74 -2.43 68.49
CA ASN A 26 -0.37 -3.01 69.29
C ASN A 26 -1.74 -3.29 68.57
N GLN A 27 -2.61 -4.25 68.97
CA GLN A 27 -2.56 -5.30 70.01
C GLN A 27 -3.63 -6.43 69.75
N LEU A 28 -3.43 -7.60 70.41
CA LEU A 28 -4.45 -8.54 70.96
C LEU A 28 -5.50 -9.29 70.10
N CYS A 29 -5.64 -10.59 70.42
CA CYS A 29 -6.91 -11.38 70.46
C CYS A 29 -7.39 -11.44 71.95
N PRO A 30 -8.57 -12.01 72.36
CA PRO A 30 -9.45 -12.99 71.68
C PRO A 30 -10.99 -12.86 71.98
N THR A 31 -11.74 -13.97 71.80
CA THR A 31 -13.00 -14.40 72.49
C THR A 31 -14.36 -13.69 72.29
N SER A 32 -15.23 -14.36 71.49
CA SER A 32 -16.55 -14.97 71.83
C SER A 32 -17.72 -14.22 72.52
N ALA A 33 -18.94 -14.75 72.27
CA ALA A 33 -20.24 -14.54 72.95
C ALA A 33 -20.99 -13.23 72.63
N GLN A 34 -22.32 -13.10 72.57
CA GLN A 34 -23.55 -13.93 72.45
C GLN A 34 -24.70 -12.95 72.85
N VAL A 35 -25.95 -13.16 72.39
CA VAL A 35 -27.17 -13.31 73.24
C VAL A 35 -28.48 -13.25 72.42
N ILE A 36 -29.21 -14.38 72.41
CA ILE A 36 -30.64 -14.66 72.74
C ILE A 36 -31.68 -13.55 72.41
N ILE A 37 -32.81 -13.81 71.71
CA ILE A 37 -34.10 -14.44 72.12
C ILE A 37 -34.86 -14.85 70.81
N SER A 38 -35.38 -16.06 70.51
CA SER A 38 -36.09 -17.18 71.21
C SER A 38 -37.64 -17.00 71.30
N LEU A 39 -38.54 -18.00 71.17
CA LEU A 39 -38.45 -19.48 71.08
C LEU A 39 -39.81 -20.11 70.58
N PHE A 40 -40.00 -21.44 70.78
CA PHE A 40 -41.14 -22.35 70.48
C PHE A 40 -41.23 -22.91 69.03
N VAL A 41 -41.19 -24.23 68.71
CA VAL A 41 -41.62 -25.55 69.28
C VAL A 41 -43.06 -25.96 68.89
N GLY A 42 -43.37 -27.16 68.36
CA GLY A 42 -42.54 -28.30 67.89
C GLY A 42 -43.31 -29.63 67.64
N LEU A 43 -42.59 -30.71 67.28
CA LEU A 43 -42.90 -32.16 67.47
C LEU A 43 -44.09 -32.91 66.76
N SER A 44 -43.76 -33.62 65.66
CA SER A 44 -44.03 -35.08 65.46
C SER A 44 -45.50 -35.61 65.21
N PRO A 45 -45.86 -36.93 65.25
CA PRO A 45 -46.22 -37.65 63.99
C PRO A 45 -47.45 -38.64 64.02
N THR A 46 -47.59 -39.44 62.94
CA THR A 46 -48.25 -40.79 62.80
C THR A 46 -49.79 -41.00 62.76
N SER A 47 -50.27 -41.68 61.68
CA SER A 47 -51.33 -42.75 61.56
C SER A 47 -52.78 -42.63 62.10
N GLY A 48 -53.80 -43.17 61.37
CA GLY A 48 -55.02 -43.74 62.02
C GLY A 48 -56.43 -43.72 61.34
N SER A 49 -56.64 -44.50 60.27
CA SER A 49 -57.89 -45.16 59.73
C SER A 49 -59.35 -45.05 60.32
N LEU A 50 -60.37 -45.27 59.42
CA LEU A 50 -61.70 -45.98 59.56
C LEU A 50 -63.09 -45.23 59.55
N LEU A 51 -64.00 -45.69 58.64
CA LEU A 51 -65.49 -45.85 58.72
C LEU A 51 -66.45 -44.61 58.90
N SER A 52 -67.76 -44.60 58.54
CA SER A 52 -68.64 -45.35 57.58
C SER A 52 -70.11 -44.80 57.53
N VAL A 53 -71.00 -45.39 56.67
CA VAL A 53 -72.51 -45.43 56.76
C VAL A 53 -73.34 -44.17 56.36
N TRP A 54 -74.63 -44.19 55.87
CA TRP A 54 -75.45 -45.07 54.97
C TRP A 54 -76.87 -44.43 54.68
N TRP A 55 -77.85 -45.22 54.19
CA TRP A 55 -79.34 -45.00 54.09
C TRP A 55 -80.05 -44.46 52.79
N ASN A 56 -81.35 -44.81 52.68
CA ASN A 56 -82.29 -44.89 51.51
C ASN A 56 -83.74 -44.51 51.99
N PRO A 57 -84.84 -44.27 51.18
CA PRO A 57 -85.72 -45.37 50.66
C PRO A 57 -86.79 -45.12 49.51
N HIS A 58 -87.06 -46.13 48.65
CA HIS A 58 -88.40 -46.59 48.10
C HIS A 58 -89.33 -45.59 47.29
N PHE A 59 -90.57 -45.83 46.74
CA PHE A 59 -91.59 -46.91 46.46
C PHE A 59 -92.60 -46.39 45.34
N TYR A 60 -93.78 -46.90 44.85
CA TYR A 60 -94.69 -48.09 44.98
C TYR A 60 -95.72 -48.19 43.76
N PHE A 61 -95.80 -49.30 42.98
CA PHE A 61 -96.94 -49.88 42.15
C PHE A 61 -97.77 -48.96 41.17
N LEU A 62 -98.74 -49.37 40.29
CA LEU A 62 -99.64 -50.55 40.09
C LEU A 62 -99.93 -50.80 38.56
N SER A 63 -101.00 -51.53 38.15
CA SER A 63 -101.13 -52.24 36.84
C SER A 63 -102.36 -51.95 35.96
N ASP A 64 -102.19 -52.01 34.63
CA ASP A 64 -103.16 -52.44 33.59
C ASP A 64 -102.38 -52.69 32.25
N GLU A 65 -102.85 -53.15 31.08
CA GLU A 65 -104.15 -53.55 30.50
C GLU A 65 -103.90 -54.49 29.28
N LYS A 66 -104.76 -55.50 29.01
CA LYS A 66 -104.40 -56.71 28.22
C LYS A 66 -103.93 -56.52 26.75
N TYR A 67 -104.25 -55.43 26.06
CA TYR A 67 -103.73 -55.16 24.69
C TYR A 67 -103.24 -53.71 24.49
N LYS A 68 -102.85 -52.99 25.56
CA LYS A 68 -102.56 -51.55 25.47
C LYS A 68 -101.29 -51.21 24.69
N GLY A 69 -100.26 -52.06 24.74
CA GLY A 69 -99.00 -51.88 24.03
C GLY A 69 -98.49 -53.16 23.39
N ILE A 70 -98.65 -53.29 22.07
CA ILE A 70 -97.99 -54.33 21.27
C ILE A 70 -96.58 -53.83 20.97
N SER A 71 -95.56 -54.43 21.59
CA SER A 71 -94.16 -54.05 21.35
C SER A 71 -93.67 -54.57 20.00
N VAL A 72 -93.15 -53.69 19.15
CA VAL A 72 -92.59 -54.05 17.85
C VAL A 72 -91.07 -54.16 17.96
N LYS A 73 -90.50 -55.29 17.49
CA LYS A 73 -89.05 -55.45 17.32
C LYS A 73 -88.69 -55.40 15.84
N TYR A 74 -87.66 -54.63 15.50
CA TYR A 74 -87.17 -54.50 14.13
C TYR A 74 -85.90 -55.33 13.92
N ARG A 75 -85.81 -56.02 12.79
CA ARG A 75 -84.60 -56.69 12.29
C ARG A 75 -84.28 -56.13 10.91
N TYR A 76 -83.08 -55.61 10.69
CA TYR A 76 -82.65 -55.22 9.35
C TYR A 76 -82.27 -56.46 8.53
N ASP A 77 -82.68 -56.49 7.27
CA ASP A 77 -82.26 -57.49 6.29
C ASP A 77 -81.33 -56.84 5.25
N TYR A 78 -80.04 -57.16 5.35
CA TYR A 78 -78.99 -56.74 4.43
C TYR A 78 -79.12 -57.36 3.02
N GLY A 79 -80.01 -58.35 2.81
CA GLY A 79 -80.32 -58.90 1.49
C GLY A 79 -81.29 -58.05 0.68
N SER A 80 -82.22 -57.34 1.34
CA SER A 80 -83.23 -56.47 0.72
C SER A 80 -83.05 -54.98 1.03
N ASN A 81 -82.08 -54.62 1.89
CA ASN A 81 -81.90 -53.29 2.47
C ASN A 81 -83.17 -52.73 3.13
N SER A 82 -83.94 -53.60 3.79
CA SER A 82 -85.22 -53.26 4.42
C SER A 82 -85.31 -53.80 5.85
N PHE A 83 -86.25 -53.26 6.63
CA PHE A 83 -86.59 -53.78 7.94
C PHE A 83 -87.73 -54.79 7.88
N ILE A 84 -87.66 -55.76 8.80
CA ILE A 84 -88.74 -56.67 9.14
C ILE A 84 -89.19 -56.34 10.56
N ALA A 85 -90.46 -56.02 10.74
CA ALA A 85 -91.07 -55.68 12.03
C ALA A 85 -91.84 -56.89 12.59
N LYS A 86 -91.38 -57.44 13.71
CA LYS A 86 -92.07 -58.51 14.44
C LYS A 86 -93.00 -57.93 15.49
N LEU A 87 -94.30 -58.20 15.36
CA LEU A 87 -95.31 -57.87 16.36
C LEU A 87 -95.23 -58.87 17.51
N ASN A 88 -95.06 -58.39 18.74
CA ASN A 88 -95.05 -59.25 19.94
C ASN A 88 -96.48 -59.49 20.43
N VAL A 89 -97.20 -60.40 19.76
CA VAL A 89 -98.56 -60.84 20.12
C VAL A 89 -98.61 -62.36 20.27
N SER A 90 -99.54 -62.84 21.12
CA SER A 90 -99.75 -64.26 21.44
C SER A 90 -100.49 -65.06 20.37
N ASP A 91 -101.21 -64.36 19.49
CA ASP A 91 -102.21 -64.90 18.58
C ASP A 91 -101.86 -64.48 17.14
N ASP A 92 -102.15 -65.29 16.13
CA ASP A 92 -101.91 -64.92 14.72
C ASP A 92 -102.92 -63.84 14.28
N VAL A 93 -102.42 -62.62 14.00
CA VAL A 93 -103.27 -61.50 13.54
C VAL A 93 -103.27 -61.40 12.01
N LYS A 94 -104.37 -60.92 11.44
CA LYS A 94 -104.43 -60.56 10.02
C LYS A 94 -104.19 -59.06 9.87
N CYS A 95 -103.44 -58.68 8.83
CA CYS A 95 -103.13 -57.30 8.51
C CYS A 95 -103.86 -56.90 7.21
N GLU A 96 -104.60 -55.79 7.22
CA GLU A 96 -105.45 -55.42 6.06
C GLU A 96 -104.65 -54.69 4.97
N ASN A 97 -103.66 -53.89 5.38
CA ASN A 97 -102.88 -53.00 4.50
C ASN A 97 -101.39 -53.40 4.39
N ALA A 98 -101.04 -54.63 4.79
CA ALA A 98 -99.68 -55.17 4.71
C ALA A 98 -99.70 -56.70 4.59
N ILE A 99 -98.69 -57.28 3.94
CA ILE A 99 -98.43 -58.72 4.06
C ILE A 99 -97.83 -58.96 5.44
N CYS A 100 -98.47 -59.81 6.25
CA CYS A 100 -97.91 -60.29 7.49
C CYS A 100 -98.08 -61.80 7.62
N GLU A 101 -96.97 -62.48 7.92
CA GLU A 101 -96.90 -63.94 8.09
C GLU A 101 -96.18 -64.22 9.43
N MET A 102 -96.70 -65.13 10.26
CA MET A 102 -96.17 -65.44 11.60
C MET A 102 -95.89 -64.18 12.46
N ASN A 103 -96.79 -63.19 12.36
CA ASN A 103 -96.71 -61.88 13.01
C ASN A 103 -95.45 -61.05 12.67
N GLU A 104 -94.78 -61.32 11.53
CA GLU A 104 -93.73 -60.48 10.94
C GLU A 104 -94.25 -59.72 9.72
N ILE A 105 -93.89 -58.43 9.63
CA ILE A 105 -94.22 -57.51 8.52
C ILE A 105 -92.91 -57.18 7.79
N HIS A 106 -92.84 -57.49 6.51
CA HIS A 106 -91.61 -57.43 5.70
C HIS A 106 -91.52 -56.18 4.82
N ASN A 107 -90.34 -55.93 4.24
CA ASN A 107 -90.08 -54.90 3.23
C ASN A 107 -90.40 -53.47 3.70
N LEU A 108 -90.03 -53.12 4.94
CA LEU A 108 -90.24 -51.78 5.50
C LEU A 108 -89.01 -50.88 5.23
N PRO A 109 -89.14 -49.75 4.52
CA PRO A 109 -88.05 -48.79 4.36
C PRO A 109 -87.63 -48.15 5.68
N ALA A 110 -86.33 -47.84 5.81
CA ALA A 110 -85.80 -47.13 6.97
C ALA A 110 -86.47 -45.75 7.13
N CYS A 111 -86.80 -45.36 8.37
CA CYS A 111 -87.50 -44.11 8.69
C CYS A 111 -88.88 -43.91 8.01
N GLU A 112 -89.58 -44.99 7.64
CA GLU A 112 -91.00 -44.93 7.26
C GLU A 112 -91.90 -45.08 8.50
N ASN A 113 -92.75 -44.08 8.78
CA ASN A 113 -93.88 -44.25 9.71
C ASN A 113 -95.04 -44.93 8.97
N LYS A 114 -95.37 -46.18 9.35
CA LYS A 114 -96.40 -46.98 8.65
C LYS A 114 -97.51 -47.44 9.60
N ASN A 115 -98.73 -46.97 9.35
CA ASN A 115 -99.91 -47.43 10.08
C ASN A 115 -100.44 -48.74 9.49
N VAL A 116 -100.40 -49.82 10.28
CA VAL A 116 -100.89 -51.15 9.90
C VAL A 116 -102.10 -51.51 10.74
N THR A 117 -103.24 -51.67 10.08
CA THR A 117 -104.48 -52.15 10.71
C THR A 117 -104.41 -53.66 10.88
N ILE A 118 -104.57 -54.13 12.13
CA ILE A 118 -104.73 -55.54 12.48
C ILE A 118 -106.18 -55.87 12.81
N SER A 119 -106.64 -57.04 12.35
CA SER A 119 -107.99 -57.56 12.55
C SER A 119 -107.98 -59.02 13.01
N HIS A 120 -109.05 -59.42 13.70
CA HIS A 120 -109.25 -60.78 14.24
C HIS A 120 -110.43 -61.46 13.54
N THR A 121 -110.40 -62.78 13.41
CA THR A 121 -111.33 -63.57 12.58
C THR A 121 -112.71 -63.83 13.21
N SER A 122 -113.18 -62.92 14.07
CA SER A 122 -114.45 -63.05 14.81
C SER A 122 -115.11 -61.67 15.01
N CYS A 123 -116.27 -61.46 14.39
CA CYS A 123 -117.11 -60.29 14.60
C CYS A 123 -117.53 -60.13 16.08
N ASP A 124 -117.67 -58.94 16.66
CA ASP A 124 -117.29 -57.58 16.22
C ASP A 124 -117.49 -56.62 17.41
N PRO A 125 -117.00 -55.35 17.39
CA PRO A 125 -115.92 -54.73 16.61
C PRO A 125 -114.88 -54.04 17.55
N PRO A 126 -113.92 -53.20 17.09
CA PRO A 126 -113.40 -52.99 15.74
C PRO A 126 -111.88 -53.34 15.62
N ASN A 127 -111.33 -53.21 14.42
CA ASN A 127 -109.89 -53.35 14.14
C ASN A 127 -109.01 -52.35 14.90
N LYS A 128 -107.75 -52.71 15.18
CA LYS A 128 -106.76 -51.84 15.85
C LYS A 128 -105.66 -51.43 14.88
N ILE A 129 -105.31 -50.15 14.86
CA ILE A 129 -104.15 -49.63 14.12
C ILE A 129 -102.91 -49.69 15.01
N ILE A 130 -101.80 -50.17 14.45
CA ILE A 130 -100.45 -50.09 15.02
C ILE A 130 -99.65 -49.12 14.15
N GLU A 131 -99.04 -48.10 14.78
CA GLU A 131 -98.04 -47.26 14.12
C GLU A 131 -96.66 -47.92 14.23
N LEU A 132 -96.02 -48.16 13.08
CA LEU A 132 -94.65 -48.64 12.99
C LEU A 132 -93.70 -47.45 12.82
N ASP A 133 -92.79 -47.24 13.78
CA ASP A 133 -91.73 -46.21 13.77
C ASP A 133 -90.40 -46.90 13.41
N VAL A 134 -90.13 -47.04 12.10
CA VAL A 134 -89.04 -47.89 11.59
C VAL A 134 -87.66 -47.23 11.80
N PRO A 135 -86.64 -47.93 12.34
CA PRO A 135 -85.32 -47.36 12.61
C PRO A 135 -84.60 -46.79 11.36
N PRO A 136 -83.53 -45.98 11.56
CA PRO A 136 -82.66 -45.54 10.48
C PRO A 136 -81.81 -46.68 9.91
N ASP A 137 -81.34 -46.49 8.68
CA ASP A 137 -80.44 -47.41 7.98
C ASP A 137 -79.13 -47.66 8.78
N PRO A 138 -78.76 -48.92 9.10
CA PRO A 138 -77.49 -49.25 9.77
C PRO A 138 -76.24 -48.72 9.05
N GLU A 139 -76.22 -48.66 7.72
CA GLU A 139 -75.06 -48.13 6.96
C GLU A 139 -74.86 -46.63 7.10
N SER A 140 -75.84 -45.91 7.67
CA SER A 140 -75.71 -44.48 7.97
C SER A 140 -74.77 -44.17 9.13
N PHE A 141 -74.25 -45.16 9.87
CA PHE A 141 -73.41 -44.96 11.05
C PHE A 141 -72.03 -45.59 10.90
N TYR A 142 -70.97 -44.83 11.18
CA TYR A 142 -69.60 -45.32 11.16
C TYR A 142 -68.70 -44.58 12.16
N LEU A 143 -67.66 -45.25 12.65
CA LEU A 143 -66.63 -44.63 13.48
C LEU A 143 -65.55 -43.99 12.61
N LYS A 144 -64.99 -42.89 13.11
CA LYS A 144 -63.91 -42.14 12.47
C LYS A 144 -62.88 -41.75 13.51
N THR A 145 -61.59 -41.90 13.17
CA THR A 145 -60.50 -41.52 14.06
C THR A 145 -60.33 -40.00 14.11
N CYS A 146 -60.25 -39.46 15.32
CA CYS A 146 -60.07 -38.03 15.61
C CYS A 146 -58.78 -37.73 16.39
N THR A 147 -57.87 -38.71 16.47
CA THR A 147 -56.67 -38.65 17.31
C THR A 147 -55.66 -37.61 16.82
N GLU A 148 -55.17 -36.77 17.73
CA GLU A 148 -54.07 -35.84 17.46
C GLU A 148 -52.80 -36.63 17.05
N PRO A 149 -52.09 -36.25 15.96
CA PRO A 149 -50.91 -36.99 15.49
C PRO A 149 -49.82 -37.17 16.55
N THR A 150 -49.65 -36.17 17.43
CA THR A 150 -48.70 -36.17 18.55
C THR A 150 -48.99 -37.30 19.54
N LYS A 151 -50.25 -37.47 19.96
CA LYS A 151 -50.70 -38.49 20.93
C LYS A 151 -51.07 -39.84 20.29
N ALA A 152 -50.91 -40.00 18.97
CA ALA A 152 -51.40 -41.17 18.24
C ALA A 152 -50.76 -42.51 18.66
N ASN A 153 -49.64 -42.48 19.38
CA ASN A 153 -48.97 -43.64 19.95
C ASN A 153 -49.53 -44.07 21.32
N THR A 154 -50.27 -43.20 22.01
CA THR A 154 -50.72 -43.42 23.39
C THR A 154 -52.21 -43.13 23.61
N SER A 155 -52.93 -42.77 22.55
CA SER A 155 -54.36 -42.49 22.59
C SER A 155 -55.04 -42.87 21.28
N ILE A 156 -56.34 -43.15 21.33
CA ILE A 156 -57.21 -43.23 20.15
C ILE A 156 -58.50 -42.44 20.44
N CYS A 157 -58.80 -41.43 19.63
CA CYS A 157 -60.08 -40.73 19.64
C CYS A 157 -60.98 -41.33 18.55
N LEU A 158 -62.23 -41.67 18.91
CA LEU A 158 -63.25 -42.16 17.99
C LEU A 158 -64.49 -41.25 18.04
N ARG A 159 -64.87 -40.72 16.89
CA ARG A 159 -66.11 -39.96 16.66
C ARG A 159 -67.10 -40.82 15.90
N LEU A 160 -68.37 -40.82 16.31
CA LEU A 160 -69.46 -41.42 15.54
C LEU A 160 -69.95 -40.39 14.51
N GLU A 161 -69.81 -40.67 13.22
CA GLU A 161 -70.35 -39.83 12.14
C GLU A 161 -71.57 -40.47 11.47
N LYS A 162 -72.52 -39.61 11.05
CA LYS A 162 -73.74 -39.96 10.34
C LYS A 162 -73.56 -39.66 8.84
N LYS A 163 -73.94 -40.58 7.96
CA LYS A 163 -73.57 -40.56 6.54
C LYS A 163 -74.48 -39.71 5.63
N LYS A 164 -75.71 -39.39 6.08
CA LYS A 164 -76.72 -38.54 5.39
C LYS A 164 -77.80 -38.07 6.37
N ASN A 165 -78.57 -37.05 5.99
CA ASN A 165 -79.83 -36.71 6.66
C ASN A 165 -80.87 -37.80 6.38
N PHE A 166 -81.35 -38.46 7.43
CA PHE A 166 -82.52 -39.34 7.41
C PHE A 166 -83.74 -38.63 8.03
N THR A 167 -84.94 -39.16 7.83
CA THR A 167 -86.20 -38.56 8.32
C THR A 167 -86.58 -38.94 9.75
N CYS A 168 -85.96 -39.98 10.33
CA CYS A 168 -86.19 -40.41 11.71
C CYS A 168 -85.92 -39.30 12.74
N GLU A 169 -86.62 -39.32 13.87
CA GLU A 169 -86.37 -38.37 14.96
C GLU A 169 -85.02 -38.62 15.64
N GLU A 170 -84.04 -37.73 15.41
CA GLU A 170 -82.69 -37.86 15.97
C GLU A 170 -82.66 -38.06 17.50
N LYS A 171 -83.65 -37.51 18.23
CA LYS A 171 -83.78 -37.61 19.69
C LYS A 171 -84.05 -39.04 20.19
N LYS A 172 -84.55 -39.93 19.33
CA LYS A 172 -84.75 -41.36 19.64
C LYS A 172 -83.48 -42.20 19.43
N ILE A 173 -82.45 -41.67 18.77
CA ILE A 173 -81.21 -42.39 18.51
C ILE A 173 -80.34 -42.34 19.76
N THR A 174 -79.96 -43.51 20.26
CA THR A 174 -78.98 -43.67 21.33
C THR A 174 -77.89 -44.64 20.89
N HIS A 175 -76.67 -44.46 21.38
CA HIS A 175 -75.55 -45.33 21.04
C HIS A 175 -74.69 -45.62 22.25
N VAL A 176 -74.03 -46.78 22.20
CA VAL A 176 -73.04 -47.23 23.19
C VAL A 176 -71.80 -47.67 22.42
N LEU A 177 -70.64 -47.11 22.77
CA LEU A 177 -69.35 -47.53 22.24
C LEU A 177 -68.54 -48.14 23.38
N THR A 178 -68.15 -49.40 23.21
CA THR A 178 -67.41 -50.20 24.19
C THR A 178 -66.09 -50.68 23.59
N CYS A 179 -64.99 -50.13 24.09
CA CYS A 179 -63.63 -50.36 23.59
C CYS A 179 -62.73 -50.85 24.74
N ALA A 180 -62.42 -52.15 24.77
CA ALA A 180 -61.77 -52.79 25.92
C ALA A 180 -62.46 -52.43 27.26
N ASN A 181 -61.76 -51.71 28.16
CA ASN A 181 -62.30 -51.29 29.47
C ASN A 181 -63.11 -49.98 29.42
N PHE A 182 -63.13 -49.26 28.30
CA PHE A 182 -63.79 -47.97 28.16
C PHE A 182 -65.19 -48.14 27.57
N SER A 183 -66.22 -47.67 28.27
CA SER A 183 -67.58 -47.53 27.73
C SER A 183 -68.01 -46.07 27.67
N SER A 184 -68.60 -45.65 26.56
CA SER A 184 -69.33 -44.40 26.45
C SER A 184 -70.74 -44.65 25.96
N SER A 185 -71.69 -43.80 26.38
CA SER A 185 -73.04 -43.79 25.85
C SER A 185 -73.41 -42.37 25.44
N ASN A 186 -74.04 -42.23 24.27
CA ASN A 186 -74.53 -40.98 23.69
C ASN A 186 -73.50 -39.83 23.53
N LYS A 187 -72.20 -40.10 23.71
CA LYS A 187 -71.12 -39.13 23.45
C LYS A 187 -70.78 -39.09 21.96
N THR A 188 -70.65 -37.88 21.41
CA THR A 188 -70.17 -37.67 20.02
C THR A 188 -68.76 -38.20 19.80
N GLU A 189 -67.90 -38.06 20.81
CA GLU A 189 -66.50 -38.49 20.80
C GLU A 189 -66.16 -39.34 22.03
N THR A 190 -65.29 -40.33 21.84
CA THR A 190 -64.75 -41.19 22.89
C THR A 190 -63.24 -41.23 22.77
N TYR A 191 -62.56 -40.86 23.86
CA TYR A 191 -61.11 -40.85 23.97
C TYR A 191 -60.67 -42.08 24.75
N LEU A 192 -59.77 -42.85 24.16
CA LEU A 192 -59.16 -44.06 24.73
C LEU A 192 -57.72 -43.70 25.07
N GLU A 193 -57.44 -43.44 26.35
CA GLU A 193 -56.11 -43.08 26.84
C GLU A 193 -55.96 -43.44 28.34
N PRO A 194 -54.76 -43.82 28.82
CA PRO A 194 -53.56 -44.11 28.06
C PRO A 194 -53.60 -45.50 27.40
N LEU A 195 -52.92 -45.63 26.25
CA LEU A 195 -52.74 -46.87 25.50
C LEU A 195 -51.24 -47.17 25.29
N SER A 196 -50.90 -48.45 25.11
CA SER A 196 -49.56 -48.88 24.66
C SER A 196 -49.37 -48.61 23.16
N PRO A 197 -48.21 -48.13 22.70
CA PRO A 197 -47.87 -47.96 21.28
C PRO A 197 -47.85 -49.27 20.47
N LYS A 198 -48.02 -49.16 19.14
CA LYS A 198 -48.02 -50.27 18.18
C LYS A 198 -48.87 -51.49 18.59
N GLN A 199 -50.02 -51.23 19.21
CA GLN A 199 -50.95 -52.22 19.73
C GLN A 199 -52.34 -52.05 19.10
N ASN A 200 -53.01 -53.17 18.84
CA ASN A 200 -54.38 -53.20 18.32
C ASN A 200 -55.42 -53.22 19.45
N TYR A 201 -56.47 -52.41 19.31
CA TYR A 201 -57.60 -52.31 20.24
C TYR A 201 -58.92 -52.51 19.48
N SER A 202 -59.85 -53.27 20.06
CA SER A 202 -61.17 -53.54 19.45
C SER A 202 -62.30 -52.79 20.15
N CYS A 203 -63.25 -52.31 19.35
CA CYS A 203 -64.37 -51.47 19.73
C CYS A 203 -65.69 -52.02 19.18
N ASN A 204 -66.64 -52.30 20.08
CA ASN A 204 -68.03 -52.63 19.75
C ASN A 204 -68.89 -51.36 19.80
N LEU A 205 -69.45 -50.97 18.65
CA LEU A 205 -70.46 -49.93 18.51
C LEU A 205 -71.85 -50.55 18.47
N LYS A 206 -72.74 -50.10 19.35
CA LYS A 206 -74.18 -50.40 19.35
C LYS A 206 -74.97 -49.12 19.10
N VAL A 207 -76.00 -49.19 18.27
CA VAL A 207 -76.95 -48.09 18.04
C VAL A 207 -78.38 -48.60 18.16
N SER A 208 -79.20 -47.85 18.88
CA SER A 208 -80.61 -48.13 19.16
C SER A 208 -81.48 -46.95 18.76
N TYR A 209 -82.72 -47.24 18.34
CA TYR A 209 -83.74 -46.25 18.02
C TYR A 209 -84.97 -46.51 18.89
N GLY A 210 -85.31 -45.55 19.74
CA GLY A 210 -86.28 -45.75 20.81
C GLY A 210 -85.83 -46.87 21.76
N ALA A 211 -86.57 -47.97 21.79
CA ALA A 211 -86.27 -49.16 22.61
C ALA A 211 -85.59 -50.31 21.84
N ASN A 212 -85.25 -50.14 20.56
CA ASN A 212 -84.77 -51.22 19.69
C ASN A 212 -83.29 -51.03 19.28
N GLU A 213 -82.39 -51.94 19.69
CA GLU A 213 -81.03 -52.07 19.14
C GLU A 213 -81.13 -52.56 17.68
N PHE A 214 -80.57 -51.82 16.73
CA PHE A 214 -80.67 -52.12 15.28
C PHE A 214 -79.31 -52.23 14.58
N LEU A 215 -78.23 -51.73 15.20
CA LEU A 215 -76.85 -51.89 14.73
C LEU A 215 -75.96 -52.33 15.89
N ASN A 216 -75.10 -53.32 15.63
CA ASN A 216 -74.11 -53.85 16.57
C ASN A 216 -72.90 -54.32 15.75
N LYS A 217 -71.75 -53.62 15.86
CA LYS A 217 -70.61 -53.73 14.95
C LYS A 217 -69.28 -53.68 15.71
N ASN A 218 -68.34 -54.56 15.35
CA ASN A 218 -66.97 -54.52 15.85
C ASN A 218 -66.02 -53.88 14.83
N GLU A 219 -65.14 -53.00 15.30
CA GLU A 219 -64.04 -52.41 14.53
C GLU A 219 -62.72 -52.50 15.34
N THR A 220 -61.57 -52.37 14.68
CA THR A 220 -60.24 -52.48 15.30
C THR A 220 -59.33 -51.34 14.85
N PHE A 221 -58.59 -50.77 15.80
CA PHE A 221 -57.74 -49.60 15.59
C PHE A 221 -56.34 -49.82 16.20
N GLU A 222 -55.29 -49.44 15.46
CA GLU A 222 -53.89 -49.54 15.90
C GLU A 222 -53.36 -48.17 16.35
N THR A 223 -52.61 -48.14 17.46
CA THR A 223 -51.81 -46.98 17.89
C THR A 223 -50.51 -46.87 17.10
N ASP A 224 -50.06 -45.64 16.86
CA ASP A 224 -48.80 -45.29 16.20
C ASP A 224 -47.54 -45.76 16.99
N VAL A 225 -46.35 -45.67 16.38
CA VAL A 225 -45.08 -46.02 17.02
C VAL A 225 -44.70 -45.01 18.12
N GLY A 226 -44.14 -45.52 19.23
CA GLY A 226 -43.65 -44.72 20.35
C GLY A 226 -42.20 -44.25 20.18
N SER A 227 -41.73 -43.39 21.09
CA SER A 227 -40.29 -43.05 21.21
C SER A 227 -39.47 -44.30 21.55
N PRO A 228 -38.30 -44.52 20.92
CA PRO A 228 -37.42 -45.64 21.23
C PRO A 228 -36.62 -45.43 22.53
N LYS A 229 -36.06 -46.52 23.08
CA LYS A 229 -35.02 -46.46 24.12
C LYS A 229 -33.78 -45.68 23.66
N ALA A 230 -33.03 -45.20 24.64
CA ALA A 230 -31.74 -44.55 24.45
C ALA A 230 -30.66 -45.56 23.99
N PRO A 231 -29.70 -45.19 23.12
CA PRO A 231 -28.62 -46.09 22.68
C PRO A 231 -27.70 -46.55 23.83
N PRO A 232 -27.56 -47.86 24.10
CA PRO A 232 -26.67 -48.37 25.14
C PRO A 232 -25.17 -48.21 24.82
N ASN A 233 -24.34 -48.30 25.86
CA ASN A 233 -22.88 -48.43 25.81
C ASN A 233 -22.14 -47.43 24.90
N ILE A 234 -22.55 -46.15 24.90
CA ILE A 234 -21.81 -45.09 24.21
C ILE A 234 -20.41 -44.90 24.83
N THR A 235 -19.35 -44.98 24.01
CA THR A 235 -17.96 -44.72 24.41
C THR A 235 -17.27 -43.80 23.41
N CYS A 236 -16.46 -42.88 23.92
CA CYS A 236 -16.01 -41.71 23.17
C CYS A 236 -14.52 -41.46 23.46
N LYS A 237 -13.67 -41.58 22.45
CA LYS A 237 -12.20 -41.63 22.63
C LYS A 237 -11.51 -40.80 21.56
N SER A 238 -10.62 -39.91 21.97
CA SER A 238 -9.70 -39.22 21.05
C SER A 238 -8.74 -40.22 20.42
N THR A 239 -8.65 -40.22 19.09
CA THR A 239 -7.66 -41.01 18.34
C THR A 239 -6.32 -40.27 18.31
N ASN A 240 -6.36 -38.95 18.17
CA ASN A 240 -5.20 -38.05 18.20
C ASN A 240 -5.63 -36.63 18.62
N SER A 241 -4.92 -35.59 18.17
CA SER A 241 -5.21 -34.19 18.46
C SER A 241 -6.30 -33.57 17.58
N THR A 242 -6.66 -34.20 16.45
CA THR A 242 -7.65 -33.69 15.49
C THR A 242 -8.79 -34.66 15.17
N GLU A 243 -8.77 -35.87 15.73
CA GLU A 243 -9.73 -36.95 15.45
C GLU A 243 -10.19 -37.68 16.72
N ALA A 244 -11.44 -38.15 16.71
CA ALA A 244 -12.02 -38.95 17.78
C ALA A 244 -13.07 -39.95 17.28
N MET A 245 -13.06 -41.15 17.87
CA MET A 245 -13.98 -42.23 17.55
C MET A 245 -15.07 -42.36 18.63
N ILE A 246 -16.32 -42.36 18.18
CA ILE A 246 -17.53 -42.56 18.99
C ILE A 246 -18.10 -43.93 18.63
N THR A 247 -18.42 -44.76 19.62
CA THR A 247 -19.03 -46.09 19.44
C THR A 247 -20.25 -46.25 20.34
N TRP A 248 -21.25 -47.04 19.94
CA TRP A 248 -22.43 -47.35 20.74
C TRP A 248 -23.04 -48.70 20.30
N GLU A 249 -23.92 -49.25 21.14
CA GLU A 249 -24.70 -50.44 20.83
C GLU A 249 -26.12 -50.08 20.37
N SER A 250 -26.77 -50.98 19.62
CA SER A 250 -28.14 -50.77 19.14
C SER A 250 -29.17 -50.89 20.27
N PRO A 251 -30.17 -50.01 20.35
CA PRO A 251 -31.39 -50.28 21.11
C PRO A 251 -32.04 -51.60 20.70
N GLU A 252 -32.69 -52.28 21.66
CA GLU A 252 -33.52 -53.48 21.43
C GLU A 252 -34.89 -53.14 20.82
N ASP A 253 -35.37 -51.92 21.05
CA ASP A 253 -36.68 -51.45 20.59
C ASP A 253 -36.64 -51.04 19.12
N TYR A 254 -37.80 -50.95 18.47
CA TYR A 254 -37.90 -50.48 17.09
C TYR A 254 -37.50 -49.00 16.96
N PHE A 255 -36.59 -48.69 16.03
CA PHE A 255 -36.22 -47.33 15.62
C PHE A 255 -35.80 -47.29 14.14
N ASP A 256 -35.83 -46.11 13.52
CA ASP A 256 -35.59 -45.92 12.09
C ASP A 256 -34.22 -45.28 11.78
N ASN A 257 -33.75 -44.38 12.65
CA ASN A 257 -32.43 -43.73 12.54
C ASN A 257 -31.91 -43.26 13.91
N TYR A 258 -30.64 -42.83 13.95
CA TYR A 258 -30.10 -42.03 15.04
C TYR A 258 -29.93 -40.57 14.62
N VAL A 259 -30.04 -39.67 15.58
CA VAL A 259 -29.58 -38.28 15.47
C VAL A 259 -28.35 -38.12 16.37
N PHE A 260 -27.23 -37.76 15.78
CA PHE A 260 -25.96 -37.50 16.45
C PHE A 260 -25.65 -36.00 16.40
N CYS A 261 -25.32 -35.37 17.52
CA CYS A 261 -25.02 -33.95 17.61
C CYS A 261 -23.67 -33.70 18.27
N LEU A 262 -22.81 -32.90 17.63
CA LEU A 262 -21.58 -32.39 18.22
C LEU A 262 -21.88 -31.04 18.90
N LEU A 263 -21.64 -30.97 20.21
CA LEU A 263 -21.93 -29.81 21.05
C LEU A 263 -20.64 -29.04 21.35
N HIS A 264 -20.28 -28.11 20.47
CA HIS A 264 -19.12 -27.23 20.65
C HIS A 264 -19.35 -25.87 19.97
N ALA A 265 -19.66 -24.85 20.78
CA ALA A 265 -19.98 -23.46 20.42
C ALA A 265 -21.23 -23.25 19.51
N SER A 266 -21.56 -24.22 18.67
CA SER A 266 -22.80 -24.36 17.91
C SER A 266 -23.18 -25.84 17.89
N GLU A 267 -24.47 -26.15 18.01
CA GLU A 267 -24.98 -27.52 17.90
C GLU A 267 -25.05 -27.93 16.43
N ASN A 268 -24.24 -28.92 16.03
CA ASN A 268 -24.25 -29.47 14.68
C ASN A 268 -24.72 -30.92 14.70
N CYS A 269 -25.93 -31.16 14.21
CA CYS A 269 -26.59 -32.48 14.23
C CYS A 269 -26.61 -33.13 12.84
N THR A 270 -26.28 -34.43 12.79
CA THR A 270 -26.36 -35.29 11.62
C THR A 270 -27.28 -36.47 11.89
N VAL A 271 -27.96 -36.97 10.84
CA VAL A 271 -28.77 -38.19 10.92
C VAL A 271 -27.92 -39.37 10.45
N LEU A 272 -27.82 -40.40 11.28
CA LEU A 272 -27.08 -41.63 11.00
C LEU A 272 -28.07 -42.79 10.80
N GLY A 273 -27.82 -43.63 9.79
CA GLY A 273 -28.64 -44.81 9.53
C GLY A 273 -28.57 -45.82 10.68
N LYS A 274 -29.67 -46.55 10.94
CA LYS A 274 -29.82 -47.50 12.05
C LYS A 274 -28.75 -48.59 12.15
N GLU A 275 -28.14 -48.96 11.02
CA GLU A 275 -27.05 -49.95 10.93
C GLU A 275 -25.70 -49.44 11.50
N LYS A 276 -25.62 -48.18 11.94
CA LYS A 276 -24.40 -47.60 12.52
C LYS A 276 -24.28 -47.87 14.01
N THR A 277 -23.10 -48.35 14.41
CA THR A 277 -22.62 -48.50 15.80
C THR A 277 -21.37 -47.67 16.08
N GLU A 278 -20.88 -46.93 15.08
CA GLU A 278 -19.69 -46.07 15.20
C GLU A 278 -19.75 -44.82 14.31
N HIS A 279 -19.05 -43.77 14.73
CA HIS A 279 -18.84 -42.52 14.00
C HIS A 279 -17.45 -41.97 14.28
N ASN A 280 -16.69 -41.63 13.23
CA ASN A 280 -15.38 -40.99 13.33
C ASN A 280 -15.51 -39.48 13.09
N LEU A 281 -15.01 -38.69 14.03
CA LEU A 281 -14.94 -37.23 13.96
C LEU A 281 -13.55 -36.81 13.51
N GLN A 282 -13.48 -35.90 12.53
CA GLN A 282 -12.24 -35.35 11.98
C GLN A 282 -12.26 -33.82 12.01
N ASN A 283 -11.09 -33.19 11.84
CA ASN A 283 -10.90 -31.73 11.86
C ASN A 283 -11.27 -31.06 13.20
N LEU A 284 -11.15 -31.80 14.31
CA LEU A 284 -11.28 -31.26 15.66
C LEU A 284 -10.08 -30.38 16.03
N LYS A 285 -10.24 -29.48 16.99
CA LYS A 285 -9.14 -28.68 17.55
C LYS A 285 -8.33 -29.49 18.57
N PRO A 286 -6.99 -29.36 18.64
CA PRO A 286 -6.17 -29.95 19.71
C PRO A 286 -6.57 -29.48 21.12
N TYR A 287 -6.30 -30.34 22.11
CA TYR A 287 -6.51 -30.11 23.55
C TYR A 287 -7.88 -29.52 23.96
N THR A 288 -8.91 -29.75 23.14
CA THR A 288 -10.24 -29.13 23.27
C THR A 288 -11.23 -30.15 23.80
N GLN A 289 -12.09 -29.72 24.73
CA GLN A 289 -13.17 -30.54 25.28
C GLN A 289 -14.34 -30.54 24.30
N TYR A 290 -14.86 -31.73 24.00
CA TYR A 290 -16.02 -31.94 23.14
C TYR A 290 -17.05 -32.79 23.87
N SER A 291 -18.31 -32.33 23.88
CA SER A 291 -19.46 -33.16 24.22
C SER A 291 -20.15 -33.60 22.93
N VAL A 292 -20.63 -34.84 22.89
CA VAL A 292 -21.55 -35.31 21.85
C VAL A 292 -22.82 -35.86 22.48
N SER A 293 -23.90 -35.84 21.71
CA SER A 293 -25.23 -36.30 22.08
C SER A 293 -25.75 -37.25 20.99
N LEU A 294 -26.29 -38.39 21.37
CA LEU A 294 -26.82 -39.40 20.46
C LEU A 294 -28.20 -39.87 20.94
N LYS A 295 -29.19 -39.83 20.07
CA LYS A 295 -30.56 -40.31 20.33
C LYS A 295 -31.05 -41.18 19.18
N ALA A 296 -31.79 -42.25 19.47
CA ALA A 296 -32.55 -42.98 18.46
C ALA A 296 -33.87 -42.24 18.15
N SER A 297 -34.45 -42.45 16.96
CA SER A 297 -35.71 -41.82 16.55
C SER A 297 -36.59 -42.77 15.75
N THR A 298 -37.91 -42.67 15.94
CA THR A 298 -38.95 -43.38 15.17
C THR A 298 -39.75 -42.43 14.28
N MET A 299 -40.17 -42.93 13.12
CA MET A 299 -40.94 -42.18 12.13
C MET A 299 -42.39 -42.71 12.05
N GLY A 300 -43.26 -42.19 12.92
CA GLY A 300 -44.70 -42.45 12.90
C GLY A 300 -45.47 -41.41 12.09
N LYS A 301 -46.69 -41.08 12.52
CA LYS A 301 -47.45 -39.90 12.03
C LYS A 301 -46.75 -38.57 12.35
N VAL A 302 -45.81 -38.60 13.31
CA VAL A 302 -44.81 -37.59 13.61
C VAL A 302 -43.50 -38.30 13.98
N GLN A 303 -42.36 -37.62 13.80
CA GLN A 303 -41.09 -38.09 14.34
C GLN A 303 -41.15 -38.12 15.88
N ARG A 304 -40.69 -39.21 16.49
CA ARG A 304 -40.57 -39.36 17.95
C ARG A 304 -39.16 -39.76 18.33
N ASP A 305 -38.42 -38.80 18.86
CA ASP A 305 -37.09 -39.05 19.40
C ASP A 305 -37.16 -39.80 20.74
N GLY A 306 -36.17 -40.66 20.97
CA GLY A 306 -35.89 -41.28 22.27
C GLY A 306 -35.02 -40.38 23.16
N PRO A 307 -34.72 -40.80 24.40
CA PRO A 307 -33.80 -40.08 25.27
C PRO A 307 -32.39 -40.04 24.66
N ALA A 308 -31.73 -38.88 24.76
CA ALA A 308 -30.36 -38.74 24.31
C ALA A 308 -29.37 -39.26 25.37
N VAL A 309 -28.39 -40.05 24.94
CA VAL A 309 -27.17 -40.32 25.71
C VAL A 309 -26.10 -39.30 25.32
N ALA A 310 -25.33 -38.84 26.28
CA ALA A 310 -24.23 -37.92 26.07
C ALA A 310 -22.93 -38.50 26.62
N CYS A 311 -21.82 -38.10 26.02
CA CYS A 311 -20.47 -38.38 26.51
C CYS A 311 -19.57 -37.18 26.21
N GLU A 312 -18.50 -37.07 26.99
CA GLU A 312 -17.44 -36.09 26.76
C GLU A 312 -16.11 -36.78 26.44
N PHE A 313 -15.30 -36.13 25.62
CA PHE A 313 -13.92 -36.51 25.39
C PHE A 313 -13.08 -35.23 25.18
N ARG A 314 -11.76 -35.37 25.32
CA ARG A 314 -10.80 -34.31 25.00
C ARG A 314 -9.86 -34.79 23.91
N THR A 315 -9.62 -33.98 22.89
CA THR A 315 -8.53 -34.24 21.93
C THR A 315 -7.16 -34.14 22.62
N LEU A 316 -6.16 -34.84 22.08
CA LEU A 316 -4.80 -34.80 22.61
C LEU A 316 -4.10 -33.44 22.35
N GLU A 317 -2.98 -33.21 23.03
CA GLU A 317 -2.10 -32.09 22.76
C GLU A 317 -1.46 -32.18 21.36
N ASP A 318 -1.03 -31.04 20.83
CA ASP A 318 -0.24 -30.89 19.61
C ASP A 318 0.83 -29.80 19.81
N LYS A 319 1.71 -29.57 18.83
CA LYS A 319 2.73 -28.51 18.87
C LYS A 319 2.09 -27.12 18.95
N PRO A 320 2.40 -26.30 19.97
CA PRO A 320 1.94 -24.91 20.06
C PRO A 320 2.23 -24.10 18.80
N THR A 321 1.39 -23.10 18.49
CA THR A 321 1.73 -22.13 17.45
C THR A 321 2.95 -21.29 17.87
N LYS A 322 3.58 -20.58 16.93
CA LYS A 322 4.69 -19.68 17.28
C LYS A 322 4.25 -18.57 18.25
N VAL A 323 5.21 -18.08 19.04
CA VAL A 323 5.04 -16.89 19.88
C VAL A 323 4.76 -15.65 19.04
N ARG A 324 4.15 -14.62 19.62
CA ARG A 324 3.76 -13.39 18.91
C ARG A 324 4.54 -12.19 19.42
N HIS A 325 4.66 -11.14 18.59
CA HIS A 325 5.35 -9.90 18.94
C HIS A 325 6.71 -10.11 19.64
N LEU A 326 7.54 -10.99 19.06
CA LEU A 326 8.89 -11.25 19.58
C LEU A 326 9.76 -10.02 19.37
N LEU A 327 10.19 -9.39 20.47
CA LEU A 327 10.95 -8.15 20.49
C LEU A 327 12.22 -8.33 21.31
N ALA A 328 13.37 -7.96 20.75
CA ALA A 328 14.62 -7.79 21.48
C ALA A 328 14.90 -6.30 21.68
N SER A 329 15.45 -5.92 22.83
CA SER A 329 15.74 -4.52 23.19
C SER A 329 16.99 -4.42 24.07
N ARG A 330 17.90 -3.50 23.80
CA ARG A 330 19.14 -3.36 24.60
C ARG A 330 18.86 -2.72 25.97
N ILE A 331 19.20 -3.43 27.06
CA ILE A 331 19.14 -2.93 28.44
C ILE A 331 20.40 -2.13 28.79
N SER A 332 21.55 -2.62 28.36
CA SER A 332 22.88 -2.03 28.53
C SER A 332 23.79 -2.49 27.41
N ASP A 333 24.98 -1.88 27.28
CA ASP A 333 25.99 -2.18 26.26
C ASP A 333 26.12 -3.67 25.91
N ASN A 334 26.10 -4.56 26.91
CA ASN A 334 26.25 -6.01 26.78
C ASN A 334 25.05 -6.84 27.26
N SER A 335 23.85 -6.25 27.37
CA SER A 335 22.66 -6.97 27.85
C SER A 335 21.42 -6.63 27.02
N ILE A 336 20.66 -7.65 26.62
CA ILE A 336 19.48 -7.54 25.76
C ILE A 336 18.28 -8.19 26.45
N LEU A 337 17.13 -7.52 26.46
CA LEU A 337 15.86 -8.03 26.97
C LEU A 337 15.00 -8.51 25.81
N VAL A 338 14.70 -9.81 25.79
CA VAL A 338 13.79 -10.44 24.84
C VAL A 338 12.42 -10.61 25.50
N LYS A 339 11.37 -10.10 24.84
CA LYS A 339 9.97 -10.26 25.26
C LYS A 339 9.13 -10.82 24.11
N CYS A 340 8.04 -11.51 24.43
CA CYS A 340 7.04 -11.90 23.45
C CYS A 340 5.66 -12.10 24.10
N ASP A 341 4.62 -12.01 23.28
CA ASP A 341 3.26 -12.36 23.66
C ASP A 341 3.03 -13.88 23.56
N PRO A 342 2.07 -14.43 24.34
CA PRO A 342 1.69 -15.83 24.23
C PRO A 342 1.28 -16.24 22.81
N PRO A 343 1.55 -17.50 22.41
CA PRO A 343 1.12 -18.04 21.12
C PRO A 343 -0.40 -17.89 20.92
N SER A 344 -0.86 -17.85 19.66
CA SER A 344 -2.29 -17.72 19.35
C SER A 344 -3.10 -18.96 19.76
N ASP A 345 -2.47 -20.14 19.76
CA ASP A 345 -3.03 -21.36 20.33
C ASP A 345 -1.91 -22.19 21.00
N PHE A 346 -2.10 -22.54 22.27
CA PHE A 346 -1.19 -23.39 23.04
C PHE A 346 -1.27 -24.87 22.63
N LYS A 347 -2.38 -25.28 21.97
CA LYS A 347 -2.67 -26.67 21.56
C LYS A 347 -2.42 -27.72 22.66
N GLY A 348 -2.61 -27.30 23.91
CA GLY A 348 -2.10 -27.94 25.11
C GLY A 348 -2.29 -27.01 26.31
N PRO A 349 -1.82 -27.37 27.51
CA PRO A 349 -2.03 -26.56 28.70
C PRO A 349 -1.20 -25.27 28.69
N SER A 350 -1.81 -24.20 29.22
CA SER A 350 -1.23 -22.85 29.33
C SER A 350 -0.25 -22.69 30.52
N ASN A 351 0.12 -23.78 31.20
CA ASN A 351 1.02 -23.81 32.36
C ASN A 351 2.46 -24.25 32.03
N GLY A 352 2.80 -24.32 30.73
CA GLY A 352 4.09 -24.75 30.17
C GLY A 352 5.21 -23.74 30.38
N SER A 353 6.11 -23.57 29.41
CA SER A 353 7.23 -22.62 29.51
C SER A 353 7.68 -22.09 28.15
N TYR A 354 8.19 -20.88 28.14
CA TYR A 354 8.93 -20.31 27.02
C TYR A 354 10.38 -20.79 27.10
N HIS A 355 10.98 -21.11 25.96
CA HIS A 355 12.36 -21.50 25.82
C HIS A 355 13.02 -20.59 24.78
N MET A 356 14.21 -20.07 25.11
CA MET A 356 15.00 -19.20 24.27
C MET A 356 16.35 -19.85 23.97
N GLU A 357 16.76 -19.84 22.70
CA GLU A 357 18.10 -20.20 22.24
C GLU A 357 18.79 -18.94 21.68
N VAL A 358 20.03 -18.68 22.09
CA VAL A 358 20.82 -17.51 21.67
C VAL A 358 21.99 -17.98 20.79
N LYS A 359 22.17 -17.35 19.62
CA LYS A 359 23.26 -17.65 18.67
C LYS A 359 23.99 -16.39 18.21
N THR A 360 25.22 -16.55 17.72
CA THR A 360 25.97 -15.49 17.02
C THR A 360 26.64 -16.11 15.79
N GLY A 361 26.17 -15.74 14.59
CA GLY A 361 26.36 -16.58 13.41
C GLY A 361 25.86 -18.00 13.67
N ASP A 362 26.60 -19.01 13.21
CA ASP A 362 26.29 -20.43 13.46
C ASP A 362 26.61 -20.90 14.89
N ALA A 363 27.29 -20.09 15.71
CA ALA A 363 27.72 -20.49 17.05
C ALA A 363 26.58 -20.37 18.08
N PHE A 364 26.28 -21.49 18.76
CA PHE A 364 25.44 -21.50 19.96
C PHE A 364 26.11 -20.74 21.12
N VAL A 365 25.35 -19.87 21.79
CA VAL A 365 25.84 -19.03 22.90
C VAL A 365 25.32 -19.54 24.24
N LYS A 366 23.99 -19.67 24.38
CA LYS A 366 23.30 -20.27 25.54
C LYS A 366 21.83 -20.53 25.23
N ASN A 367 21.17 -21.29 26.10
CA ASN A 367 19.72 -21.41 26.16
C ASN A 367 19.20 -21.06 27.57
N GLU A 368 17.97 -20.57 27.65
CA GLU A 368 17.27 -20.23 28.90
C GLU A 368 15.79 -20.63 28.78
N SER A 369 15.13 -20.91 29.90
CA SER A 369 13.68 -21.16 29.93
C SER A 369 12.99 -20.46 31.10
N GLN A 370 11.74 -20.02 30.88
CA GLN A 370 10.97 -19.26 31.86
C GLN A 370 9.46 -19.53 31.74
N LYS A 371 8.71 -19.24 32.81
CA LYS A 371 7.23 -19.28 32.79
C LYS A 371 6.57 -18.09 32.07
N THR A 372 7.33 -17.00 31.87
CA THR A 372 6.92 -15.80 31.13
C THR A 372 7.93 -15.52 30.03
N CYS A 373 7.50 -14.98 28.88
CA CYS A 373 8.42 -14.58 27.82
C CYS A 373 9.09 -13.23 28.14
N HIS A 374 10.08 -13.25 29.03
CA HIS A 374 10.77 -12.06 29.52
C HIS A 374 12.22 -12.39 29.92
N PHE A 375 13.09 -12.58 28.93
CA PHE A 375 14.46 -13.03 29.12
C PHE A 375 15.44 -11.85 29.20
N PRO A 376 15.96 -11.48 30.39
CA PRO A 376 17.04 -10.50 30.53
C PRO A 376 18.38 -11.18 30.20
N VAL A 377 18.76 -11.16 28.93
CA VAL A 377 19.96 -11.81 28.41
C VAL A 377 21.20 -10.97 28.76
N LEU A 378 21.74 -11.19 29.96
CA LEU A 378 22.91 -10.47 30.47
C LEU A 378 24.24 -11.07 29.96
N TYR A 379 25.30 -10.26 30.05
CA TYR A 379 26.71 -10.62 29.86
C TYR A 379 27.09 -11.17 28.47
N LEU A 380 26.49 -10.64 27.42
CA LEU A 380 26.87 -10.90 26.04
C LEU A 380 28.23 -10.27 25.70
N GLN A 381 28.82 -10.62 24.55
CA GLN A 381 30.02 -9.94 24.04
C GLN A 381 29.62 -8.58 23.46
N TYR A 382 30.51 -7.59 23.54
CA TYR A 382 30.28 -6.24 23.01
C TYR A 382 30.35 -6.22 21.46
N SER A 383 29.70 -5.25 20.83
CA SER A 383 29.68 -5.03 19.37
C SER A 383 29.38 -6.28 18.52
N THR A 384 28.52 -7.17 19.01
CA THR A 384 28.25 -8.50 18.42
C THR A 384 26.76 -8.65 18.10
N LYS A 385 26.44 -9.16 16.90
CA LYS A 385 25.05 -9.41 16.45
C LYS A 385 24.58 -10.79 16.95
N TYR A 386 23.49 -10.83 17.70
CA TYR A 386 22.90 -12.06 18.21
C TYR A 386 21.55 -12.37 17.56
N GLU A 387 21.28 -13.66 17.37
CA GLU A 387 19.95 -14.20 17.08
C GLU A 387 19.35 -14.77 18.38
N PHE A 388 18.08 -14.48 18.62
CA PHE A 388 17.30 -15.00 19.74
C PHE A 388 16.10 -15.78 19.17
N LYS A 389 16.17 -17.11 19.21
CA LYS A 389 15.07 -17.99 18.80
C LYS A 389 14.20 -18.32 20.02
N VAL A 390 12.90 -18.06 19.98
CA VAL A 390 11.97 -18.33 21.09
C VAL A 390 10.82 -19.22 20.65
N TYR A 391 10.55 -20.27 21.42
CA TYR A 391 9.36 -21.13 21.30
C TYR A 391 8.67 -21.31 22.66
N TYR A 392 7.42 -21.76 22.62
CA TYR A 392 6.69 -22.20 23.82
C TYR A 392 6.57 -23.73 23.81
N ASN A 393 6.82 -24.36 24.95
CA ASN A 393 6.62 -25.79 25.19
C ASN A 393 5.40 -25.95 26.11
N ASN A 394 4.42 -26.77 25.71
CA ASN A 394 3.18 -26.99 26.47
C ASN A 394 3.26 -28.16 27.47
N GLY A 395 4.46 -28.53 27.91
CA GLY A 395 4.74 -29.69 28.76
C GLY A 395 4.85 -31.03 28.02
N ARG A 396 4.39 -31.10 26.76
CA ARG A 396 4.43 -32.33 25.93
C ARG A 396 5.08 -32.11 24.56
N HIS A 397 4.91 -30.93 23.97
CA HIS A 397 5.40 -30.59 22.64
C HIS A 397 6.01 -29.19 22.59
N ASP A 398 7.13 -29.08 21.86
CA ASP A 398 7.73 -27.81 21.46
C ASP A 398 6.96 -27.18 20.30
N GLY A 399 6.60 -25.90 20.44
CA GLY A 399 6.01 -25.10 19.38
C GLY A 399 7.04 -24.64 18.36
N THR A 400 6.56 -24.08 17.25
CA THR A 400 7.44 -23.52 16.21
C THR A 400 8.22 -22.32 16.77
N PRO A 401 9.57 -22.29 16.65
CA PRO A 401 10.36 -21.15 17.08
C PRO A 401 10.20 -19.95 16.15
N GLU A 402 10.20 -18.75 16.73
CA GLU A 402 10.32 -17.46 16.05
C GLU A 402 11.70 -16.86 16.36
N SER A 403 12.33 -16.20 15.39
CA SER A 403 13.64 -15.54 15.56
C SER A 403 13.52 -14.01 15.62
N VAL A 404 14.37 -13.37 16.41
CA VAL A 404 14.67 -11.93 16.32
C VAL A 404 16.18 -11.68 16.41
N PHE A 405 16.69 -10.69 15.69
CA PHE A 405 18.11 -10.31 15.71
C PHE A 405 18.31 -8.99 16.46
N HIS A 406 19.36 -8.88 17.28
CA HIS A 406 19.75 -7.62 17.91
C HIS A 406 21.26 -7.61 18.25
N SER A 407 21.91 -6.46 18.05
CA SER A 407 23.34 -6.27 18.35
C SER A 407 23.57 -5.64 19.72
N THR A 408 24.65 -6.05 20.39
CA THR A 408 25.21 -5.33 21.54
C THR A 408 25.95 -4.06 21.10
N SER A 409 26.21 -3.14 22.04
CA SER A 409 27.04 -1.95 21.79
C SER A 409 28.49 -2.19 22.17
N TYR A 410 29.37 -1.23 21.91
CA TYR A 410 30.73 -1.24 22.43
C TYR A 410 30.73 -1.00 23.95
N ASN A 411 31.83 -1.33 24.64
CA ASN A 411 31.96 -1.14 26.08
C ASN A 411 32.18 0.35 26.41
N SER A 412 31.10 1.09 26.67
CA SER A 412 31.16 2.53 26.96
C SER A 412 32.01 2.82 28.20
N LYS A 413 31.98 1.95 29.21
CA LYS A 413 32.78 2.10 30.45
C LYS A 413 34.27 1.91 30.20
N ALA A 414 34.66 0.99 29.32
CA ALA A 414 36.05 0.85 28.88
C ALA A 414 36.50 2.06 28.04
N LEU A 415 35.64 2.56 27.14
CA LEU A 415 35.92 3.77 26.37
C LEU A 415 36.07 5.00 27.27
N ILE A 416 35.17 5.20 28.24
CA ILE A 416 35.25 6.28 29.24
C ILE A 416 36.49 6.11 30.11
N SER A 417 36.84 4.89 30.54
CA SER A 417 38.08 4.65 31.31
C SER A 417 39.34 4.92 30.47
N PHE A 418 39.31 4.64 29.18
CA PHE A 418 40.41 4.93 28.24
C PHE A 418 40.50 6.43 27.93
N LEU A 419 39.37 7.13 27.80
CA LEU A 419 39.31 8.59 27.65
C LEU A 419 39.74 9.30 28.93
N VAL A 420 39.35 8.83 30.11
CA VAL A 420 39.83 9.36 31.40
C VAL A 420 41.33 9.06 31.57
N PHE A 421 41.81 7.88 31.16
CA PHE A 421 43.24 7.59 31.11
C PHE A 421 43.97 8.53 30.14
N LEU A 422 43.43 8.79 28.94
CA LEU A 422 43.98 9.76 27.99
C LEU A 422 43.92 11.20 28.53
N ILE A 423 42.89 11.59 29.26
CA ILE A 423 42.79 12.89 29.93
C ILE A 423 43.84 12.98 31.05
N ILE A 424 44.06 11.92 31.83
CA ILE A 424 45.10 11.89 32.87
C ILE A 424 46.51 11.89 32.23
N VAL A 425 46.74 11.12 31.17
CA VAL A 425 48.01 11.08 30.44
C VAL A 425 48.29 12.40 29.72
N THR A 426 47.29 13.02 29.09
CA THR A 426 47.45 14.35 28.47
C THR A 426 47.52 15.46 29.50
N PHE A 427 46.89 15.34 30.68
CA PHE A 427 47.06 16.26 31.80
C PHE A 427 48.43 16.13 32.48
N LEU A 428 48.96 14.91 32.63
CA LEU A 428 50.32 14.67 33.12
C LEU A 428 51.38 15.07 32.08
N ALA A 429 51.11 14.86 30.79
CA ALA A 429 51.95 15.37 29.71
C ALA A 429 51.87 16.90 29.61
N LEU A 430 50.70 17.51 29.79
CA LEU A 430 50.54 18.96 29.92
C LEU A 430 51.22 19.48 31.17
N LEU A 431 51.17 18.80 32.31
CA LEU A 431 51.93 19.19 33.50
C LEU A 431 53.44 19.03 33.29
N PHE A 432 53.91 18.00 32.58
CA PHE A 432 55.31 17.84 32.23
C PHE A 432 55.77 18.89 31.21
N VAL A 433 54.92 19.24 30.24
CA VAL A 433 55.15 20.31 29.25
C VAL A 433 55.07 21.68 29.92
N LEU A 434 54.14 21.93 30.84
CA LEU A 434 54.04 23.16 31.64
C LEU A 434 55.19 23.27 32.63
N TYR A 435 55.65 22.17 33.22
CA TYR A 435 56.86 22.10 34.04
C TYR A 435 58.12 22.35 33.20
N LYS A 436 58.18 21.83 31.96
CA LYS A 436 59.25 22.14 31.01
C LYS A 436 59.19 23.59 30.52
N ILE A 437 58.00 24.14 30.28
CA ILE A 437 57.78 25.56 29.98
C ILE A 437 58.10 26.43 31.20
N TYR A 438 57.93 25.93 32.42
CA TYR A 438 58.32 26.61 33.66
C TYR A 438 59.85 26.58 33.88
N ASP A 439 60.52 25.44 33.69
CA ASP A 439 61.99 25.31 33.65
C ASP A 439 62.59 26.22 32.55
N LEU A 440 62.00 26.22 31.36
CA LEU A 440 62.37 27.11 30.25
C LEU A 440 62.05 28.58 30.53
N ARG A 441 60.92 28.93 31.16
CA ARG A 441 60.60 30.31 31.57
C ARG A 441 61.48 30.80 32.70
N ASN A 442 61.82 29.94 33.67
CA ASN A 442 62.71 30.30 34.78
C ASN A 442 64.16 30.51 34.28
N ARG A 443 64.57 29.79 33.21
CA ARG A 443 65.82 30.06 32.50
C ARG A 443 65.74 31.32 31.61
N ARG A 444 64.63 31.54 30.90
CA ARG A 444 64.38 32.74 30.06
C ARG A 444 64.08 34.00 30.88
N SER A 445 63.74 33.91 32.17
CA SER A 445 63.54 35.07 33.05
C SER A 445 64.82 35.89 33.30
N SER A 446 65.94 35.44 32.74
CA SER A 446 67.24 36.14 32.70
C SER A 446 67.28 37.23 31.62
N ASP A 447 66.52 37.08 30.53
CA ASP A 447 66.48 37.98 29.38
C ASP A 447 65.01 38.30 29.05
N ILE A 448 64.58 39.50 29.45
CA ILE A 448 63.22 40.00 29.21
C ILE A 448 63.31 41.26 28.37
N ASP A 449 63.33 41.09 27.04
CA ASP A 449 62.56 41.93 26.14
C ASP A 449 62.30 41.21 24.80
N GLU A 450 61.50 41.83 23.93
CA GLU A 450 61.10 41.40 22.57
C GLU A 450 60.04 40.29 22.41
N GLN A 451 58.92 40.73 21.82
CA GLN A 451 57.97 40.07 20.89
C GLN A 451 57.54 38.61 21.09
N GLN A 452 56.22 38.44 21.20
CA GLN A 452 55.54 37.16 21.37
C GLN A 452 55.08 36.57 20.02
N GLU A 453 55.97 35.88 19.30
CA GLU A 453 55.57 35.05 18.16
C GLU A 453 54.65 33.89 18.60
N LEU A 454 53.60 33.66 17.81
CA LEU A 454 52.81 32.43 17.86
C LEU A 454 53.55 31.37 17.04
N VAL A 455 53.49 30.11 17.47
CA VAL A 455 54.03 29.00 16.67
C VAL A 455 53.22 28.87 15.38
N GLU A 456 53.81 29.29 14.26
CA GLU A 456 53.18 29.11 12.95
C GLU A 456 52.93 27.62 12.69
N ARG A 457 51.68 27.28 12.38
CA ARG A 457 51.42 26.10 11.55
C ARG A 457 51.77 26.47 10.13
N ASP A 458 52.84 25.87 9.62
CA ASP A 458 53.19 25.97 8.22
C ASP A 458 52.19 25.15 7.39
N ASP A 459 51.06 25.80 7.03
CA ASP A 459 50.00 25.21 6.22
C ASP A 459 50.50 24.71 4.85
N GLU A 460 51.63 25.23 4.35
CA GLU A 460 52.23 24.79 3.08
C GLU A 460 52.91 23.42 3.22
N LYS A 461 53.39 23.04 4.43
CA LYS A 461 53.95 21.70 4.71
C LYS A 461 52.90 20.59 4.74
N GLN A 462 51.60 20.90 4.74
CA GLN A 462 50.54 19.89 4.64
C GLN A 462 50.25 19.46 3.20
N LEU A 463 50.61 20.29 2.21
CA LEU A 463 50.26 20.07 0.81
C LEU A 463 51.03 18.88 0.20
N MET A 464 50.28 17.99 -0.47
CA MET A 464 50.85 17.00 -1.38
C MET A 464 51.43 17.65 -2.64
N SER A 465 52.46 17.03 -3.20
CA SER A 465 52.94 17.33 -4.57
C SER A 465 52.18 16.42 -5.54
N VAL A 466 51.11 16.96 -6.13
CA VAL A 466 50.31 16.28 -7.16
C VAL A 466 50.73 16.82 -8.52
N GLU A 467 51.03 15.95 -9.48
CA GLU A 467 51.39 16.35 -10.84
C GLU A 467 50.15 16.67 -11.68
N PRO A 468 50.20 17.68 -12.57
CA PRO A 468 49.14 17.96 -13.54
C PRO A 468 48.84 16.75 -14.43
N ILE A 469 47.56 16.44 -14.62
CA ILE A 469 47.10 15.24 -15.33
C ILE A 469 46.90 15.59 -16.81
N HIS A 470 47.61 14.93 -17.71
CA HIS A 470 47.43 15.10 -19.16
C HIS A 470 46.11 14.49 -19.66
N ALA A 471 45.58 15.04 -20.76
CA ALA A 471 44.27 14.72 -21.35
C ALA A 471 44.13 13.24 -21.75
N ASP A 472 45.20 12.63 -22.26
CA ASP A 472 45.27 11.23 -22.67
C ASP A 472 45.11 10.25 -21.49
N ILE A 473 45.85 10.48 -20.40
CA ILE A 473 45.83 9.66 -19.18
C ILE A 473 44.72 10.05 -18.19
N LEU A 474 43.89 11.05 -18.50
CA LEU A 474 42.90 11.62 -17.57
C LEU A 474 41.86 10.59 -17.12
N LEU A 475 41.34 9.78 -18.06
CA LEU A 475 40.37 8.72 -17.78
C LEU A 475 40.96 7.61 -16.90
N GLU A 476 42.19 7.19 -17.17
CA GLU A 476 42.87 6.13 -16.41
C GLU A 476 43.27 6.62 -15.02
N THR A 477 43.73 7.86 -14.92
CA THR A 477 44.04 8.53 -13.65
C THR A 477 42.79 8.68 -12.79
N TYR A 478 41.65 9.06 -13.38
CA TYR A 478 40.36 9.09 -12.67
C TYR A 478 39.95 7.69 -12.17
N LYS A 479 39.98 6.66 -13.04
CA LYS A 479 39.69 5.27 -12.67
C LYS A 479 40.58 4.76 -11.54
N ARG A 480 41.87 5.12 -11.56
CA ARG A 480 42.83 4.79 -10.50
C ARG A 480 42.53 5.52 -9.19
N LYS A 481 42.15 6.81 -9.24
CA LYS A 481 41.88 7.61 -8.04
C LYS A 481 40.52 7.33 -7.39
N ILE A 482 39.51 6.90 -8.17
CA ILE A 482 38.18 6.53 -7.66
C ILE A 482 38.09 5.08 -7.16
N ALA A 483 39.09 4.24 -7.43
CA ALA A 483 39.21 2.91 -6.86
C ALA A 483 39.35 2.97 -5.32
N ASP A 484 39.13 1.83 -4.65
CA ASP A 484 39.19 1.68 -3.19
C ASP A 484 38.42 2.80 -2.45
N GLU A 485 37.13 2.92 -2.76
CA GLU A 485 36.20 3.91 -2.18
C GLU A 485 36.66 5.38 -2.37
N GLY A 486 37.44 5.67 -3.41
CA GLY A 486 37.94 7.02 -3.69
C GLY A 486 39.10 7.45 -2.78
N ARG A 487 39.72 6.52 -2.03
CA ARG A 487 40.76 6.79 -1.02
C ARG A 487 41.89 7.72 -1.47
N LEU A 488 42.26 7.72 -2.75
CA LEU A 488 43.28 8.64 -3.29
C LEU A 488 42.75 10.07 -3.47
N PHE A 489 41.50 10.25 -3.91
CA PHE A 489 40.84 11.56 -3.91
C PHE A 489 40.64 12.08 -2.49
N LEU A 490 40.24 11.22 -1.54
CA LEU A 490 40.12 11.58 -0.12
C LEU A 490 41.45 12.10 0.44
N ALA A 491 42.57 11.42 0.17
CA ALA A 491 43.89 11.81 0.62
C ALA A 491 44.34 13.17 0.06
N GLU A 492 44.17 13.38 -1.26
CA GLU A 492 44.45 14.67 -1.89
C GLU A 492 43.59 15.79 -1.28
N PHE A 493 42.28 15.58 -1.20
CA PHE A 493 41.33 16.56 -0.68
C PHE A 493 41.58 16.93 0.80
N GLN A 494 41.99 15.96 1.64
CA GLN A 494 42.35 16.18 3.04
C GLN A 494 43.72 16.87 3.21
N SER A 495 44.64 16.75 2.25
CA SER A 495 45.93 17.45 2.31
C SER A 495 45.79 18.95 2.09
N ILE A 496 44.76 19.41 1.37
CA ILE A 496 44.49 20.85 1.16
C ILE A 496 43.93 21.46 2.47
N PRO A 497 44.58 22.51 3.05
CA PRO A 497 44.05 23.23 4.21
C PRO A 497 42.63 23.76 3.99
N ARG A 498 41.84 23.85 5.06
CA ARG A 498 40.48 24.44 5.02
C ARG A 498 40.50 25.97 4.91
N VAL A 499 41.47 26.59 5.61
CA VAL A 499 41.75 28.02 5.66
C VAL A 499 43.27 28.14 5.72
N PHE A 500 43.87 29.11 5.03
CA PHE A 500 45.29 29.42 5.16
C PHE A 500 45.48 30.50 6.24
N SER A 501 46.12 30.17 7.35
CA SER A 501 46.18 31.02 8.56
C SER A 501 46.94 32.33 8.36
N LYS A 502 47.82 32.38 7.35
CA LYS A 502 48.60 33.58 6.98
C LYS A 502 47.77 34.72 6.36
N PHE A 503 46.54 34.47 5.93
CA PHE A 503 45.69 35.50 5.34
C PHE A 503 44.74 36.09 6.38
N SER A 504 44.75 37.43 6.46
CA SER A 504 43.96 38.19 7.43
C SER A 504 42.47 38.19 7.09
N ILE A 505 41.62 38.23 8.13
CA ILE A 505 40.14 38.23 8.08
C ILE A 505 39.55 39.25 9.07
N LYS A 506 40.23 40.39 9.26
CA LYS A 506 39.92 41.41 10.27
C LYS A 506 38.66 42.18 9.90
N ASP A 507 38.47 42.53 8.62
CA ASP A 507 37.32 43.32 8.19
C ASP A 507 36.02 42.53 8.34
N ALA A 508 36.03 41.26 7.96
CA ALA A 508 34.90 40.35 8.09
C ALA A 508 34.47 40.08 9.54
N ARG A 509 35.36 40.34 10.52
CA ARG A 509 35.13 40.16 11.96
C ARG A 509 34.75 41.43 12.71
N LYS A 510 34.82 42.62 12.09
CA LYS A 510 34.37 43.90 12.69
C LYS A 510 32.91 43.76 13.17
N PRO A 511 32.53 44.22 14.38
CA PRO A 511 31.20 43.95 14.94
C PRO A 511 30.02 44.33 14.03
N PHE A 512 30.10 45.49 13.37
CA PHE A 512 29.08 45.97 12.43
C PHE A 512 29.00 45.18 11.11
N ASN A 513 30.03 44.39 10.78
CA ASN A 513 30.05 43.51 9.60
C ASN A 513 29.55 42.09 9.92
N GLN A 514 29.45 41.69 11.19
CA GLN A 514 29.11 40.30 11.55
C GLN A 514 27.71 39.89 11.07
N ASN A 515 26.73 40.79 11.13
CA ASN A 515 25.37 40.54 10.64
C ASN A 515 25.28 40.41 9.11
N LYS A 516 26.25 40.97 8.36
CA LYS A 516 26.31 40.82 6.89
C LYS A 516 26.79 39.42 6.46
N ASN A 517 27.30 38.61 7.40
CA ASN A 517 27.67 37.22 7.17
C ASN A 517 26.46 36.29 7.43
N ARG A 518 26.30 35.27 6.58
CA ARG A 518 25.31 34.18 6.71
C ARG A 518 25.87 33.01 7.56
N TYR A 519 27.20 32.86 7.56
CA TYR A 519 27.93 31.85 8.34
C TYR A 519 29.14 32.51 9.02
N VAL A 520 29.38 32.20 10.30
CA VAL A 520 30.42 32.85 11.12
C VAL A 520 31.84 32.36 10.81
N ASP A 521 31.95 31.18 10.21
CA ASP A 521 33.18 30.49 9.82
C ASP A 521 33.56 30.69 8.34
N ILE A 522 32.62 31.17 7.49
CA ILE A 522 32.85 31.42 6.06
C ILE A 522 33.04 32.92 5.81
N LEU A 523 34.28 33.37 5.95
CA LEU A 523 34.66 34.79 5.87
C LEU A 523 35.63 35.04 4.69
N PRO A 524 35.52 36.17 3.97
CA PRO A 524 36.48 36.55 2.93
C PRO A 524 37.82 36.98 3.56
N TYR A 525 38.93 36.76 2.85
CA TYR A 525 40.22 37.31 3.26
C TYR A 525 40.30 38.81 2.93
N ASP A 526 40.94 39.60 3.80
CA ASP A 526 41.01 41.06 3.69
C ASP A 526 41.70 41.53 2.39
N TYR A 527 42.63 40.72 1.84
CA TYR A 527 43.49 41.13 0.71
C TYR A 527 42.80 41.09 -0.67
N ASN A 528 41.70 40.36 -0.80
CA ASN A 528 40.95 40.18 -2.06
C ASN A 528 39.43 40.11 -1.85
N ARG A 529 38.92 40.54 -0.69
CA ARG A 529 37.49 40.80 -0.53
C ARG A 529 37.04 41.84 -1.56
N VAL A 530 35.78 41.76 -1.98
CA VAL A 530 35.19 42.85 -2.74
C VAL A 530 34.93 44.00 -1.78
N GLU A 531 35.33 45.20 -2.17
CA GLU A 531 35.05 46.44 -1.44
C GLU A 531 33.90 47.17 -2.13
N LEU A 532 32.99 47.74 -1.34
CA LEU A 532 31.95 48.64 -1.83
C LEU A 532 32.31 50.10 -1.50
N SER A 533 31.70 51.06 -2.19
CA SER A 533 31.89 52.48 -1.86
C SER A 533 31.47 52.80 -0.41
N ASP A 534 32.24 53.62 0.29
CA ASP A 534 31.85 54.11 1.62
C ASP A 534 30.59 54.99 1.55
N ILE A 535 29.64 54.73 2.44
CA ILE A 535 28.44 55.55 2.66
C ILE A 535 28.63 56.37 3.94
N ASN A 536 28.63 57.69 3.81
CA ASN A 536 28.76 58.63 4.93
C ASN A 536 27.75 58.32 6.05
N GLY A 537 28.27 57.89 7.20
CA GLY A 537 27.49 57.55 8.40
C GLY A 537 27.40 56.05 8.73
N ASP A 538 27.68 55.16 7.77
CA ASP A 538 27.74 53.70 8.02
C ASP A 538 29.19 53.19 7.95
N ALA A 539 29.74 52.81 9.10
CA ALA A 539 31.10 52.28 9.24
C ALA A 539 31.30 50.86 8.64
N GLY A 540 30.21 50.15 8.33
CA GLY A 540 30.22 48.83 7.67
C GLY A 540 29.85 48.88 6.17
N SER A 541 29.70 50.07 5.59
CA SER A 541 29.18 50.25 4.23
C SER A 541 30.10 49.71 3.13
N ASN A 542 31.42 49.68 3.35
CA ASN A 542 32.38 49.12 2.39
C ASN A 542 32.47 47.58 2.37
N TYR A 543 31.78 46.87 3.27
CA TYR A 543 31.91 45.42 3.42
C TYR A 543 30.75 44.63 2.81
N ILE A 544 31.11 43.63 1.99
CA ILE A 544 30.26 42.52 1.58
C ILE A 544 31.02 41.19 1.70
N ASN A 545 30.32 40.09 2.01
CA ASN A 545 30.93 38.75 2.06
C ASN A 545 31.10 38.18 0.63
N ALA A 546 32.07 38.71 -0.09
CA ALA A 546 32.46 38.26 -1.42
C ALA A 546 33.99 38.40 -1.62
N SER A 547 34.56 37.63 -2.55
CA SER A 547 36.00 37.61 -2.84
C SER A 547 36.26 37.51 -4.33
N TYR A 548 37.24 38.27 -4.85
CA TYR A 548 37.70 38.10 -6.23
C TYR A 548 38.48 36.78 -6.37
N ILE A 549 38.14 36.01 -7.41
CA ILE A 549 38.74 34.71 -7.75
C ILE A 549 39.28 34.79 -9.18
N ASP A 550 40.45 34.21 -9.42
CA ASP A 550 41.06 34.14 -10.75
C ASP A 550 40.52 32.97 -11.58
N GLY A 551 40.40 33.17 -12.89
CA GLY A 551 40.26 32.10 -13.88
C GLY A 551 41.56 31.32 -14.09
N PHE A 552 41.61 30.57 -15.19
CA PHE A 552 42.82 29.84 -15.58
C PHE A 552 43.97 30.82 -15.93
N LYS A 553 43.67 31.79 -16.80
CA LYS A 553 44.61 32.85 -17.23
C LYS A 553 44.22 34.25 -16.77
N GLU A 554 42.92 34.51 -16.59
CA GLU A 554 42.40 35.84 -16.28
C GLU A 554 42.36 36.11 -14.76
N PRO A 555 43.09 37.11 -14.23
CA PRO A 555 43.03 37.47 -12.82
C PRO A 555 41.68 38.12 -12.48
N ARG A 556 41.10 37.78 -11.32
CA ARG A 556 39.78 38.29 -10.87
C ARG A 556 38.58 38.01 -11.81
N LYS A 557 38.67 37.03 -12.73
CA LYS A 557 37.57 36.64 -13.66
C LYS A 557 36.20 36.46 -12.98
N TYR A 558 36.18 36.00 -11.73
CA TYR A 558 34.94 35.81 -10.97
C TYR A 558 34.94 36.58 -9.65
N ILE A 559 33.74 36.82 -9.13
CA ILE A 559 33.50 37.10 -7.72
C ILE A 559 32.79 35.89 -7.12
N ALA A 560 33.42 35.24 -6.13
CA ALA A 560 32.76 34.23 -5.30
C ALA A 560 32.07 34.93 -4.13
N ALA A 561 30.73 35.00 -4.18
CA ALA A 561 29.91 35.68 -3.19
C ALA A 561 29.09 34.71 -2.32
N GLN A 562 28.81 35.13 -1.09
CA GLN A 562 27.73 34.57 -0.27
C GLN A 562 26.37 34.82 -0.96
N GLY A 563 25.43 33.88 -0.85
CA GLY A 563 24.04 34.12 -1.24
C GLY A 563 23.42 35.14 -0.30
N PRO A 564 22.94 36.30 -0.81
CA PRO A 564 22.54 37.42 0.03
C PRO A 564 21.51 37.01 1.08
N ARG A 565 21.56 37.69 2.22
CA ARG A 565 20.50 37.70 3.23
C ARG A 565 19.56 38.86 2.92
N ASP A 566 18.40 38.87 3.54
CA ASP A 566 17.43 39.94 3.43
C ASP A 566 18.02 41.30 3.87
N GLU A 567 18.95 41.30 4.84
CA GLU A 567 19.68 42.51 5.27
C GLU A 567 20.86 42.89 4.35
N THR A 568 21.13 42.13 3.28
CA THR A 568 22.28 42.36 2.37
C THR A 568 21.93 42.33 0.87
N VAL A 569 20.64 42.34 0.49
CA VAL A 569 20.23 42.41 -0.93
C VAL A 569 20.65 43.73 -1.59
N ASP A 570 20.59 44.84 -0.84
CA ASP A 570 21.01 46.17 -1.31
C ASP A 570 22.53 46.24 -1.53
N ASP A 571 23.32 45.70 -0.60
CA ASP A 571 24.78 45.59 -0.75
C ASP A 571 25.16 44.69 -1.93
N PHE A 572 24.40 43.60 -2.16
CA PHE A 572 24.63 42.71 -3.30
C PHE A 572 24.37 43.42 -4.63
N TRP A 573 23.26 44.13 -4.81
CA TRP A 573 23.02 44.89 -6.05
C TRP A 573 23.96 46.07 -6.25
N ARG A 574 24.38 46.72 -5.16
CA ARG A 574 25.46 47.72 -5.19
C ARG A 574 26.77 47.11 -5.67
N MET A 575 27.11 45.89 -5.24
CA MET A 575 28.24 45.13 -5.80
C MET A 575 28.09 44.89 -7.31
N ILE A 576 26.94 44.41 -7.79
CA ILE A 576 26.72 44.17 -9.24
C ILE A 576 26.95 45.46 -10.03
N TRP A 577 26.41 46.59 -9.55
CA TRP A 577 26.53 47.89 -10.20
C TRP A 577 27.97 48.45 -10.18
N GLU A 578 28.63 48.47 -9.01
CA GLU A 578 29.98 49.03 -8.87
C GLU A 578 31.03 48.19 -9.63
N GLN A 579 30.91 46.87 -9.59
CA GLN A 579 31.81 45.94 -10.28
C GLN A 579 31.50 45.75 -11.77
N LYS A 580 30.41 46.35 -12.28
CA LYS A 580 29.93 46.27 -13.67
C LYS A 580 29.65 44.84 -14.16
N ALA A 581 29.29 43.93 -13.26
CA ALA A 581 28.99 42.55 -13.60
C ALA A 581 27.69 42.46 -14.42
N THR A 582 27.73 41.81 -15.59
CA THR A 582 26.55 41.54 -16.43
C THR A 582 26.08 40.09 -16.36
N VAL A 583 26.78 39.22 -15.60
CA VAL A 583 26.42 37.81 -15.45
C VAL A 583 26.44 37.40 -13.98
N ILE A 584 25.33 36.83 -13.52
CA ILE A 584 25.16 36.27 -12.17
C ILE A 584 24.83 34.79 -12.30
N VAL A 585 25.64 33.92 -11.66
CA VAL A 585 25.50 32.46 -11.67
C VAL A 585 25.14 31.98 -10.27
N MET A 586 23.86 31.68 -10.07
CA MET A 586 23.29 31.19 -8.81
C MET A 586 23.22 29.66 -8.83
N VAL A 587 24.16 28.97 -8.19
CA VAL A 587 24.16 27.48 -8.09
C VAL A 587 23.48 27.01 -6.79
N THR A 588 22.26 27.49 -6.54
CA THR A 588 21.43 27.14 -5.37
C THR A 588 19.96 27.48 -5.62
N ARG A 589 19.04 26.79 -4.93
CA ARG A 589 17.68 27.32 -4.73
C ARG A 589 17.65 28.32 -3.57
N CYS A 590 16.59 29.10 -3.44
CA CYS A 590 16.39 30.01 -2.30
C CYS A 590 16.15 29.22 -1.00
N GLU A 591 15.38 28.13 -1.09
CA GLU A 591 15.12 27.19 0.00
C GLU A 591 15.43 25.76 -0.44
N GLU A 592 16.10 24.99 0.44
CA GLU A 592 16.28 23.55 0.29
C GLU A 592 16.23 22.91 1.70
N GLY A 593 15.55 21.76 1.86
CA GLY A 593 15.43 21.09 3.16
C GLY A 593 14.69 21.90 4.23
N ASN A 594 13.71 22.72 3.83
CA ASN A 594 13.00 23.71 4.66
C ASN A 594 13.93 24.71 5.37
N ARG A 595 15.03 25.11 4.70
CA ARG A 595 16.02 26.07 5.19
C ARG A 595 16.35 27.11 4.11
N ASN A 596 16.23 28.39 4.46
CA ASN A 596 16.68 29.50 3.61
C ASN A 596 18.19 29.40 3.34
N LYS A 597 18.55 29.13 2.08
CA LYS A 597 19.91 29.13 1.57
C LYS A 597 20.32 30.51 1.03
N CYS A 598 19.37 31.23 0.43
CA CYS A 598 19.54 32.54 -0.20
C CYS A 598 18.21 33.33 -0.11
N ALA A 599 18.28 34.66 0.04
CA ALA A 599 17.11 35.53 -0.14
C ALA A 599 16.80 35.72 -1.63
N GLU A 600 15.54 36.01 -1.97
CA GLU A 600 15.14 36.33 -3.36
C GLU A 600 15.46 37.79 -3.69
N TYR A 601 16.59 38.01 -4.37
CA TYR A 601 17.10 39.34 -4.71
C TYR A 601 16.64 39.84 -6.09
N TRP A 602 15.60 39.29 -6.71
CA TRP A 602 15.05 39.78 -7.99
C TRP A 602 13.55 40.07 -7.88
N PRO A 603 12.97 40.94 -8.72
CA PRO A 603 11.52 41.04 -8.86
C PRO A 603 10.94 39.77 -9.50
N SER A 604 9.75 39.36 -9.10
CA SER A 604 8.96 38.40 -9.90
C SER A 604 8.53 39.04 -11.22
N MET A 605 8.10 38.22 -12.19
CA MET A 605 7.54 38.73 -13.46
C MET A 605 6.26 39.55 -13.26
N GLU A 606 5.51 39.29 -12.19
CA GLU A 606 4.28 40.03 -11.84
C GLU A 606 4.59 41.40 -11.21
N GLU A 607 5.60 41.48 -10.34
CA GLU A 607 6.12 42.76 -9.86
C GLU A 607 6.74 43.59 -11.00
N GLY A 608 7.44 42.91 -11.90
CA GLY A 608 8.17 43.47 -13.04
C GLY A 608 9.38 44.34 -12.68
N THR A 609 9.38 45.05 -11.55
CA THR A 609 10.47 45.95 -11.14
C THR A 609 10.50 46.15 -9.61
N ARG A 610 11.64 45.86 -8.97
CA ARG A 610 11.89 46.07 -7.53
C ARG A 610 13.08 47.01 -7.33
N THR A 611 13.08 47.80 -6.26
CA THR A 611 14.24 48.62 -5.85
C THR A 611 15.00 47.91 -4.74
N PHE A 612 16.32 47.89 -4.85
CA PHE A 612 17.26 47.49 -3.80
C PHE A 612 18.23 48.66 -3.56
N GLY A 613 18.08 49.37 -2.45
CA GLY A 613 18.79 50.61 -2.16
C GLY A 613 18.61 51.67 -3.26
N ASP A 614 19.72 52.06 -3.90
CA ASP A 614 19.71 52.96 -5.06
C ASP A 614 19.49 52.25 -6.41
N VAL A 615 19.59 50.92 -6.47
CA VAL A 615 19.53 50.14 -7.71
C VAL A 615 18.07 49.72 -7.97
N VAL A 616 17.54 50.14 -9.13
CA VAL A 616 16.27 49.62 -9.66
C VAL A 616 16.58 48.45 -10.56
N VAL A 617 15.98 47.30 -10.25
CA VAL A 617 16.10 46.05 -11.02
C VAL A 617 14.76 45.78 -11.68
N LYS A 618 14.73 45.78 -13.01
CA LYS A 618 13.57 45.40 -13.81
C LYS A 618 13.81 44.03 -14.45
N ILE A 619 12.88 43.10 -14.35
CA ILE A 619 12.92 41.86 -15.15
C ILE A 619 12.31 42.11 -16.55
N THR A 620 12.92 41.54 -17.58
CA THR A 620 12.52 41.70 -18.99
C THR A 620 12.24 40.37 -19.69
N GLU A 621 12.90 39.29 -19.27
CA GLU A 621 12.67 37.93 -19.77
C GLU A 621 12.81 36.95 -18.60
N TYR A 622 11.93 35.95 -18.55
CA TYR A 622 12.02 34.81 -17.64
C TYR A 622 11.87 33.53 -18.46
N LYS A 623 12.95 32.77 -18.57
CA LYS A 623 13.03 31.53 -19.35
C LYS A 623 13.40 30.36 -18.45
N ARG A 624 12.41 29.54 -18.12
CA ARG A 624 12.60 28.28 -17.37
C ARG A 624 13.04 27.17 -18.33
N CYS A 625 14.19 26.57 -18.08
CA CYS A 625 14.63 25.31 -18.66
C CYS A 625 14.59 24.21 -17.57
N PRO A 626 14.87 22.93 -17.88
CA PRO A 626 14.75 21.85 -16.88
C PRO A 626 15.74 21.91 -15.72
N ASP A 627 16.99 22.32 -15.99
CA ASP A 627 18.10 22.30 -15.01
C ASP A 627 18.52 23.69 -14.53
N TYR A 628 17.99 24.74 -15.18
CA TYR A 628 18.24 26.13 -14.82
C TYR A 628 17.12 27.06 -15.27
N ILE A 629 17.03 28.22 -14.63
CA ILE A 629 16.19 29.35 -15.01
C ILE A 629 17.11 30.48 -15.46
N ILE A 630 16.83 31.07 -16.62
CA ILE A 630 17.52 32.27 -17.13
C ILE A 630 16.57 33.45 -16.99
N GLN A 631 17.03 34.51 -16.33
CA GLN A 631 16.34 35.79 -16.21
C GLN A 631 17.19 36.87 -16.88
N LYS A 632 16.57 37.71 -17.72
CA LYS A 632 17.18 38.96 -18.16
C LYS A 632 16.66 40.09 -17.29
N LEU A 633 17.61 40.85 -16.74
CA LEU A 633 17.37 41.94 -15.82
C LEU A 633 17.98 43.22 -16.42
N ASN A 634 17.29 44.35 -16.33
CA ASN A 634 17.83 45.67 -16.65
C ASN A 634 17.98 46.46 -15.37
N ILE A 635 19.21 46.86 -15.02
CA ILE A 635 19.51 47.59 -13.80
C ILE A 635 19.87 49.05 -14.06
N THR A 636 19.40 49.94 -13.19
CA THR A 636 19.70 51.39 -13.21
C THR A 636 19.95 51.89 -11.80
N ASN A 637 20.83 52.88 -11.62
CA ASN A 637 21.11 53.50 -10.32
C ASN A 637 20.41 54.87 -10.24
N LYS A 638 19.57 55.10 -9.21
CA LYS A 638 18.79 56.35 -9.02
C LYS A 638 19.66 57.60 -8.83
N LYS A 639 20.90 57.45 -8.35
CA LYS A 639 21.84 58.56 -8.11
C LYS A 639 22.66 58.93 -9.35
N GLU A 640 22.78 58.03 -10.32
CA GLU A 640 23.58 58.24 -11.53
C GLU A 640 22.68 58.46 -12.75
N LYS A 641 22.99 59.46 -13.59
CA LYS A 641 22.37 59.60 -14.92
C LYS A 641 23.00 58.64 -15.94
N ALA A 642 23.22 57.39 -15.53
CA ALA A 642 23.78 56.34 -16.36
C ALA A 642 22.68 55.66 -17.20
N THR A 643 23.06 55.12 -18.36
CA THR A 643 22.20 54.20 -19.10
C THR A 643 21.99 52.91 -18.30
N GLY A 644 20.82 52.29 -18.47
CA GLY A 644 20.56 50.97 -17.91
C GLY A 644 21.53 49.91 -18.44
N ARG A 645 21.79 48.90 -17.63
CA ARG A 645 22.70 47.79 -17.96
C ARG A 645 21.92 46.48 -17.94
N GLU A 646 22.06 45.70 -19.00
CA GLU A 646 21.53 44.35 -19.04
C GLU A 646 22.41 43.42 -18.19
N VAL A 647 21.75 42.57 -17.39
CA VAL A 647 22.35 41.56 -16.52
C VAL A 647 21.61 40.26 -16.78
N THR A 648 22.34 39.23 -17.20
CA THR A 648 21.82 37.86 -17.31
C THR A 648 22.04 37.15 -15.99
N HIS A 649 20.96 36.81 -15.31
CA HIS A 649 20.97 35.95 -14.14
C HIS A 649 20.61 34.52 -14.56
N ILE A 650 21.44 33.54 -14.20
CA ILE A 650 21.16 32.12 -14.39
C ILE A 650 21.18 31.37 -13.06
N GLN A 651 20.05 30.78 -12.71
CA GLN A 651 19.88 29.96 -11.51
C GLN A 651 19.90 28.48 -11.90
N PHE A 652 20.90 27.72 -11.44
CA PHE A 652 20.96 26.27 -11.62
C PHE A 652 20.17 25.55 -10.52
N THR A 653 19.09 24.87 -10.90
CA THR A 653 18.08 24.30 -10.01
C THR A 653 18.27 22.80 -9.76
N SER A 654 19.09 22.12 -10.55
CA SER A 654 19.34 20.66 -10.48
C SER A 654 20.49 20.23 -9.57
N TRP A 655 20.94 21.07 -8.63
CA TRP A 655 21.86 20.64 -7.57
C TRP A 655 21.06 20.19 -6.33
N PRO A 656 21.23 18.94 -5.84
CA PRO A 656 20.57 18.49 -4.61
C PRO A 656 21.15 19.16 -3.35
N ASP A 657 20.36 19.25 -2.28
CA ASP A 657 20.83 19.79 -0.98
C ASP A 657 22.02 18.97 -0.44
N HIS A 658 21.85 17.65 -0.42
CA HIS A 658 22.89 16.68 -0.10
C HIS A 658 23.54 16.13 -1.37
N GLY A 659 24.87 16.11 -1.42
CA GLY A 659 25.64 15.50 -2.51
C GLY A 659 25.89 16.41 -3.72
N VAL A 660 25.82 15.81 -4.91
CA VAL A 660 26.19 16.40 -6.21
C VAL A 660 25.20 15.96 -7.31
N PRO A 661 25.08 16.70 -8.43
CA PRO A 661 24.30 16.25 -9.58
C PRO A 661 24.78 14.88 -10.10
N GLU A 662 23.86 13.99 -10.46
CA GLU A 662 24.20 12.63 -10.89
C GLU A 662 24.94 12.56 -12.25
N ASP A 663 24.71 13.53 -13.14
CA ASP A 663 25.29 13.57 -14.49
C ASP A 663 26.12 14.87 -14.62
N PRO A 664 27.46 14.81 -14.65
CA PRO A 664 28.32 16.00 -14.67
C PRO A 664 28.09 16.90 -15.90
N HIS A 665 27.61 16.34 -17.02
CA HIS A 665 27.13 17.09 -18.19
C HIS A 665 26.20 18.27 -17.83
N LEU A 666 25.39 18.19 -16.77
CA LEU A 666 24.51 19.30 -16.37
C LEU A 666 25.31 20.57 -16.01
N LEU A 667 26.52 20.42 -15.47
CA LEU A 667 27.43 21.54 -15.19
C LEU A 667 28.24 21.95 -16.44
N LEU A 668 28.51 21.04 -17.36
CA LEU A 668 29.08 21.37 -18.68
C LEU A 668 28.09 22.23 -19.50
N LYS A 669 26.81 21.86 -19.52
CA LYS A 669 25.74 22.65 -20.14
C LYS A 669 25.56 24.01 -19.46
N LEU A 670 25.63 24.07 -18.12
CA LEU A 670 25.64 25.34 -17.38
C LEU A 670 26.82 26.24 -17.79
N ARG A 671 28.05 25.71 -17.83
CA ARG A 671 29.25 26.45 -18.32
C ARG A 671 29.02 27.02 -19.71
N ARG A 672 28.62 26.18 -20.66
CA ARG A 672 28.45 26.57 -22.06
C ARG A 672 27.38 27.66 -22.25
N ARG A 673 26.31 27.65 -21.45
CA ARG A 673 25.31 28.74 -21.44
C ARG A 673 25.87 30.03 -20.83
N VAL A 674 26.60 29.97 -19.72
CA VAL A 674 27.26 31.14 -19.11
C VAL A 674 28.28 31.77 -20.07
N ASN A 675 29.13 30.95 -20.69
CA ASN A 675 30.19 31.43 -21.58
C ASN A 675 29.66 31.95 -22.94
N ALA A 676 28.37 31.73 -23.24
CA ALA A 676 27.66 32.32 -24.37
C ALA A 676 26.93 33.65 -24.05
N PHE A 677 26.94 34.11 -22.79
CA PHE A 677 26.31 35.37 -22.40
C PHE A 677 27.22 36.59 -22.64
N SER A 678 26.60 37.75 -22.90
CA SER A 678 27.33 38.99 -23.18
C SER A 678 27.98 39.59 -21.93
N ASN A 679 29.31 39.54 -21.85
CA ASN A 679 30.10 40.29 -20.87
C ASN A 679 30.56 41.65 -21.41
N PHE A 680 29.59 42.51 -21.78
CA PHE A 680 29.82 43.76 -22.50
C PHE A 680 30.81 44.73 -21.82
N PHE A 681 30.89 44.73 -20.48
CA PHE A 681 31.80 45.60 -19.73
C PHE A 681 33.13 44.93 -19.31
N SER A 682 33.35 43.66 -19.69
CA SER A 682 34.42 42.81 -19.15
C SER A 682 34.46 42.82 -17.62
N GLY A 683 33.27 42.76 -17.01
CA GLY A 683 33.11 42.69 -15.56
C GLY A 683 33.32 41.25 -15.05
N PRO A 684 33.62 41.07 -13.75
CA PRO A 684 33.76 39.74 -13.17
C PRO A 684 32.41 39.01 -13.14
N ILE A 685 32.41 37.72 -13.44
CA ILE A 685 31.22 36.88 -13.33
C ILE A 685 30.91 36.63 -11.85
N VAL A 686 29.73 37.00 -11.38
CA VAL A 686 29.36 36.84 -9.96
C VAL A 686 28.77 35.45 -9.75
N VAL A 687 29.50 34.57 -9.06
CA VAL A 687 29.09 33.19 -8.78
C VAL A 687 28.77 33.04 -7.29
N HIS A 688 27.60 32.51 -6.95
CA HIS A 688 27.23 32.25 -5.56
C HIS A 688 26.40 30.98 -5.37
N CYS A 689 26.32 30.56 -4.11
CA CYS A 689 25.38 29.55 -3.62
C CYS A 689 24.78 30.08 -2.31
N SER A 690 24.74 29.29 -1.24
CA SER A 690 24.46 29.83 0.10
C SER A 690 25.70 30.49 0.74
N ALA A 691 26.78 29.73 0.91
CA ALA A 691 28.01 30.20 1.57
C ALA A 691 29.05 30.81 0.59
N GLY A 692 28.88 30.59 -0.71
CA GLY A 692 29.82 31.07 -1.74
C GLY A 692 31.16 30.34 -1.77
N VAL A 693 31.21 29.05 -1.36
CA VAL A 693 32.46 28.27 -1.28
C VAL A 693 32.36 26.86 -1.85
N GLY A 694 31.31 26.09 -1.51
CA GLY A 694 31.11 24.72 -2.01
C GLY A 694 30.78 24.67 -3.49
N ARG A 695 29.47 24.62 -3.83
CA ARG A 695 28.98 24.59 -5.23
C ARG A 695 29.61 25.69 -6.11
N THR A 696 29.80 26.90 -5.57
CA THR A 696 30.51 28.03 -6.19
C THR A 696 31.95 27.68 -6.59
N GLY A 697 32.74 27.12 -5.67
CA GLY A 697 34.11 26.72 -5.95
C GLY A 697 34.19 25.54 -6.92
N THR A 698 33.20 24.63 -6.89
CA THR A 698 33.09 23.52 -7.86
C THR A 698 32.81 24.02 -9.27
N TYR A 699 31.86 24.95 -9.45
CA TYR A 699 31.57 25.54 -10.76
C TYR A 699 32.78 26.28 -11.34
N ILE A 700 33.43 27.14 -10.54
CA ILE A 700 34.65 27.84 -10.95
C ILE A 700 35.79 26.85 -11.25
N GLY A 701 35.94 25.80 -10.43
CA GLY A 701 36.89 24.72 -10.65
C GLY A 701 36.68 23.96 -11.96
N ILE A 702 35.42 23.76 -12.38
CA ILE A 702 35.09 23.13 -13.67
C ILE A 702 35.41 24.08 -14.83
N ASP A 703 34.94 25.34 -14.80
CA ASP A 703 35.15 26.28 -15.90
C ASP A 703 36.64 26.56 -16.17
N ALA A 704 37.42 26.87 -15.13
CA ALA A 704 38.84 27.17 -15.27
C ALA A 704 39.70 25.92 -15.58
N MET A 705 39.32 24.73 -15.14
CA MET A 705 40.05 23.51 -15.53
C MET A 705 39.68 23.02 -16.93
N LEU A 706 38.49 23.37 -17.45
CA LEU A 706 38.17 23.18 -18.86
C LEU A 706 38.95 24.17 -19.74
N GLU A 707 39.06 25.45 -19.35
CA GLU A 707 39.98 26.40 -20.01
C GLU A 707 41.43 25.90 -20.02
N GLY A 708 41.87 25.23 -18.95
CA GLY A 708 43.20 24.62 -18.85
C GLY A 708 43.37 23.41 -19.76
N LEU A 709 42.37 22.53 -19.83
CA LEU A 709 42.36 21.38 -20.74
C LEU A 709 42.38 21.83 -22.21
N GLU A 710 41.52 22.80 -22.55
CA GLU A 710 41.40 23.41 -23.88
C GLU A 710 42.70 24.12 -24.32
N ALA A 711 43.41 24.75 -23.38
CA ALA A 711 44.60 25.53 -23.69
C ALA A 711 45.94 24.77 -23.61
N GLU A 712 46.05 23.74 -22.76
CA GLU A 712 47.32 23.07 -22.44
C GLU A 712 47.26 21.53 -22.50
N ASN A 713 46.11 20.93 -22.83
CA ASN A 713 45.89 19.47 -22.86
C ASN A 713 46.28 18.75 -21.54
N LYS A 714 46.12 19.45 -20.41
CA LYS A 714 46.36 18.93 -19.06
C LYS A 714 45.56 19.73 -18.02
N VAL A 715 45.35 19.18 -16.84
CA VAL A 715 44.60 19.80 -15.74
C VAL A 715 45.28 19.63 -14.38
N ASP A 716 45.32 20.70 -13.59
CA ASP A 716 45.81 20.70 -12.20
C ASP A 716 44.69 21.10 -11.24
N VAL A 717 43.71 20.20 -11.10
CA VAL A 717 42.56 20.40 -10.19
C VAL A 717 43.04 20.60 -8.75
N TYR A 718 44.10 19.91 -8.35
CA TYR A 718 44.66 20.00 -7.01
C TYR A 718 45.26 21.40 -6.74
N GLY A 719 46.24 21.83 -7.54
CA GLY A 719 46.90 23.13 -7.41
C GLY A 719 45.94 24.30 -7.67
N TYR A 720 44.96 24.14 -8.54
CA TYR A 720 43.91 25.14 -8.72
C TYR A 720 42.96 25.23 -7.52
N VAL A 721 42.53 24.12 -6.90
CA VAL A 721 41.74 24.17 -5.65
C VAL A 721 42.57 24.72 -4.47
N VAL A 722 43.88 24.48 -4.44
CA VAL A 722 44.80 25.18 -3.53
C VAL A 722 44.81 26.69 -3.80
N LYS A 723 44.87 27.13 -5.08
CA LYS A 723 44.76 28.55 -5.46
C LYS A 723 43.42 29.15 -5.01
N LEU A 724 42.31 28.46 -5.25
CA LEU A 724 40.98 28.87 -4.80
C LEU A 724 40.92 29.04 -3.28
N ARG A 725 41.45 28.09 -2.49
CA ARG A 725 41.45 28.16 -1.02
C ARG A 725 42.39 29.21 -0.43
N ARG A 726 43.40 29.64 -1.19
CA ARG A 726 44.21 30.83 -0.89
C ARG A 726 43.45 32.13 -1.16
N GLN A 727 42.54 32.17 -2.16
CA GLN A 727 41.70 33.34 -2.47
C GLN A 727 40.40 33.43 -1.65
N ARG A 728 39.80 32.32 -1.21
CA ARG A 728 38.62 32.33 -0.31
C ARG A 728 38.59 31.03 0.50
N CYS A 729 38.26 31.10 1.79
CA CYS A 729 38.23 29.91 2.65
C CYS A 729 37.31 28.80 2.10
N LEU A 730 37.64 27.53 2.38
CA LEU A 730 36.78 26.35 2.12
C LEU A 730 36.23 26.17 0.68
N MET A 731 36.80 26.84 -0.32
CA MET A 731 36.45 26.64 -1.74
C MET A 731 36.58 25.15 -2.12
N VAL A 732 35.54 24.61 -2.75
CA VAL A 732 35.29 23.16 -2.89
C VAL A 732 35.22 22.49 -1.52
N GLN A 733 34.00 22.37 -0.98
CA GLN A 733 33.78 22.21 0.47
C GLN A 733 33.78 20.74 0.94
N VAL A 734 33.43 19.80 0.07
CA VAL A 734 33.38 18.35 0.36
C VAL A 734 34.06 17.53 -0.73
N GLU A 735 34.47 16.30 -0.41
CA GLU A 735 35.17 15.42 -1.34
C GLU A 735 34.37 15.12 -2.61
N ALA A 736 33.08 14.82 -2.49
CA ALA A 736 32.21 14.57 -3.66
C ALA A 736 32.19 15.76 -4.64
N GLN A 737 32.34 17.00 -4.15
CA GLN A 737 32.47 18.20 -4.98
C GLN A 737 33.84 18.31 -5.67
N TYR A 738 34.91 17.75 -5.10
CA TYR A 738 36.24 17.67 -5.72
C TYR A 738 36.29 16.57 -6.79
N ILE A 739 35.71 15.40 -6.47
CA ILE A 739 35.53 14.28 -7.42
C ILE A 739 34.67 14.72 -8.61
N LEU A 740 33.61 15.51 -8.40
CA LEU A 740 32.75 16.03 -9.49
C LEU A 740 33.53 16.89 -10.50
N ILE A 741 34.54 17.66 -10.08
CA ILE A 741 35.39 18.42 -11.02
C ILE A 741 36.13 17.45 -11.94
N HIS A 742 36.76 16.40 -11.38
CA HIS A 742 37.41 15.37 -12.18
C HIS A 742 36.43 14.61 -13.08
N GLN A 743 35.21 14.33 -12.62
CA GLN A 743 34.18 13.69 -13.44
C GLN A 743 33.76 14.55 -14.64
N ALA A 744 33.50 15.84 -14.43
CA ALA A 744 33.15 16.77 -15.51
C ALA A 744 34.28 16.92 -16.54
N LEU A 745 35.54 16.96 -16.08
CA LEU A 745 36.72 17.02 -16.96
C LEU A 745 36.90 15.72 -17.77
N VAL A 746 36.75 14.56 -17.14
CA VAL A 746 36.77 13.27 -17.84
C VAL A 746 35.64 13.18 -18.86
N GLU A 747 34.43 13.59 -18.50
CA GLU A 747 33.26 13.53 -19.37
C GLU A 747 33.42 14.41 -20.61
N TYR A 748 33.86 15.67 -20.44
CA TYR A 748 34.18 16.55 -21.55
C TYR A 748 35.33 16.01 -22.41
N ASN A 749 36.39 15.48 -21.80
CA ASN A 749 37.52 14.89 -22.52
C ASN A 749 37.17 13.64 -23.34
N GLN A 750 36.18 12.85 -22.91
CA GLN A 750 35.72 11.67 -23.66
C GLN A 750 34.72 11.99 -24.77
N PHE A 751 33.81 12.96 -24.54
CA PHE A 751 32.63 13.16 -25.39
C PHE A 751 32.61 14.51 -26.12
N GLY A 752 33.30 15.53 -25.59
CA GLY A 752 33.32 16.89 -26.14
C GLY A 752 31.95 17.57 -26.06
N GLU A 753 31.74 18.55 -26.94
CA GLU A 753 30.44 19.21 -27.11
C GLU A 753 29.66 18.55 -28.25
N THR A 754 28.43 18.11 -27.93
CA THR A 754 27.53 17.37 -28.84
C THR A 754 26.15 18.03 -29.00
N GLU A 755 25.93 19.19 -28.37
CA GLU A 755 24.72 19.99 -28.57
C GLU A 755 24.91 20.95 -29.76
N VAL A 756 23.96 20.91 -30.70
CA VAL A 756 23.96 21.70 -31.93
C VAL A 756 22.80 22.70 -31.89
N SER A 757 23.01 23.91 -32.41
CA SER A 757 21.91 24.88 -32.59
C SER A 757 20.96 24.41 -33.70
N LEU A 758 19.66 24.68 -33.56
CA LEU A 758 18.69 24.31 -34.59
C LEU A 758 19.00 24.99 -35.95
N SER A 759 19.58 26.19 -35.91
CA SER A 759 20.10 26.94 -37.06
C SER A 759 21.21 26.22 -37.83
N GLU A 760 22.06 25.44 -37.14
CA GLU A 760 23.24 24.79 -37.72
C GLU A 760 23.01 23.29 -38.00
N LEU A 761 21.90 22.71 -37.54
CA LEU A 761 21.59 21.28 -37.65
C LEU A 761 21.74 20.72 -39.07
N HIS A 762 21.27 21.43 -40.10
CA HIS A 762 21.33 20.98 -41.50
C HIS A 762 22.77 20.90 -42.05
N PRO A 763 23.59 21.97 -42.04
CA PRO A 763 24.99 21.88 -42.46
C PRO A 763 25.83 20.99 -41.55
N TYR A 764 25.56 20.95 -40.24
CA TYR A 764 26.19 20.02 -39.30
C TYR A 764 25.95 18.56 -39.70
N LEU A 765 24.69 18.16 -39.89
CA LEU A 765 24.33 16.78 -40.23
C LEU A 765 24.91 16.34 -41.59
N LEU A 766 24.95 17.25 -42.58
CA LEU A 766 25.55 16.98 -43.88
C LEU A 766 27.06 16.70 -43.76
N ASN A 767 27.77 17.42 -42.90
CA ASN A 767 29.18 17.15 -42.60
C ASN A 767 29.35 15.87 -41.76
N MET A 768 28.51 15.64 -40.75
CA MET A 768 28.58 14.47 -39.87
C MET A 768 28.34 13.14 -40.59
N LYS A 769 27.58 13.14 -41.69
CA LYS A 769 27.37 11.96 -42.55
C LYS A 769 28.46 11.75 -43.61
N LYS A 770 29.37 12.70 -43.80
CA LYS A 770 30.44 12.59 -44.80
C LYS A 770 31.47 11.54 -44.34
N ARG A 771 31.76 10.54 -45.18
CA ARG A 771 32.92 9.65 -45.02
C ARG A 771 34.07 10.16 -45.87
N ASP A 772 35.13 10.66 -45.23
CA ASP A 772 36.32 11.17 -45.88
C ASP A 772 37.53 10.98 -44.95
N PRO A 773 38.40 9.97 -45.19
CA PRO A 773 38.39 9.07 -46.34
C PRO A 773 37.22 8.07 -46.36
N PRO A 774 36.79 7.54 -47.52
CA PRO A 774 35.66 6.61 -47.62
C PRO A 774 35.81 5.27 -46.88
N SER A 775 37.02 4.94 -46.42
CA SER A 775 37.37 3.75 -45.63
C SER A 775 37.11 3.89 -44.14
N GLU A 776 36.91 5.11 -43.64
CA GLU A 776 36.71 5.40 -42.22
C GLU A 776 35.21 5.59 -41.89
N PRO A 777 34.79 5.32 -40.64
CA PRO A 777 33.45 5.67 -40.19
C PRO A 777 33.22 7.17 -40.34
N SER A 778 32.02 7.58 -40.75
CA SER A 778 31.63 9.00 -40.73
C SER A 778 31.69 9.55 -39.29
N PRO A 779 31.85 10.86 -39.10
CA PRO A 779 31.84 11.45 -37.75
C PRO A 779 30.60 11.06 -36.91
N LEU A 780 29.45 10.83 -37.55
CA LEU A 780 28.24 10.33 -36.89
C LEU A 780 28.34 8.86 -36.44
N GLU A 781 28.98 8.01 -37.23
CA GLU A 781 29.28 6.61 -36.85
C GLU A 781 30.32 6.57 -35.72
N ALA A 782 31.33 7.44 -35.77
CA ALA A 782 32.32 7.59 -34.70
C ALA A 782 31.68 8.13 -33.40
N GLU A 783 30.75 9.08 -33.50
CA GLU A 783 29.95 9.55 -32.36
C GLU A 783 29.11 8.43 -31.74
N PHE A 784 28.41 7.64 -32.56
CA PHE A 784 27.66 6.48 -32.07
C PHE A 784 28.57 5.44 -31.40
N GLN A 785 29.79 5.22 -31.91
CA GLN A 785 30.79 4.33 -31.31
C GLN A 785 31.32 4.85 -29.96
N ARG A 786 31.35 6.17 -29.74
CA ARG A 786 31.72 6.77 -28.44
C ARG A 786 30.64 6.61 -27.36
N LEU A 787 29.39 6.29 -27.71
CA LEU A 787 28.30 6.14 -26.72
C LEU A 787 28.57 4.93 -25.79
N PRO A 788 28.73 5.14 -24.47
CA PRO A 788 28.89 4.03 -23.53
C PRO A 788 27.69 3.07 -23.54
N SER A 789 27.98 1.77 -23.43
CA SER A 789 26.98 0.69 -23.46
C SER A 789 26.42 0.31 -22.08
N TYR A 790 27.02 0.82 -21.00
CA TYR A 790 26.62 0.63 -19.59
C TYR A 790 26.35 -0.82 -19.15
N ARG A 791 26.93 -1.82 -19.81
CA ARG A 791 26.79 -3.24 -19.41
C ARG A 791 27.28 -3.43 -17.96
N SER A 792 26.42 -3.98 -17.10
CA SER A 792 26.67 -4.17 -15.65
C SER A 792 27.01 -2.87 -14.88
N TRP A 793 26.55 -1.71 -15.36
CA TRP A 793 26.78 -0.39 -14.75
C TRP A 793 26.21 -0.23 -13.33
N ARG A 794 25.06 -0.85 -13.07
CA ARG A 794 24.39 -0.94 -11.77
C ARG A 794 23.83 -2.34 -11.59
N THR A 795 23.45 -2.66 -10.36
CA THR A 795 22.83 -3.94 -10.01
C THR A 795 21.52 -4.15 -10.80
N GLN A 796 21.22 -5.42 -11.07
CA GLN A 796 19.99 -5.89 -11.71
C GLN A 796 19.47 -7.14 -10.97
N HIS A 797 19.73 -7.22 -9.66
CA HIS A 797 19.54 -8.42 -8.85
C HIS A 797 18.06 -8.81 -8.77
N ILE A 798 17.15 -7.86 -8.59
CA ILE A 798 15.72 -8.15 -8.39
C ILE A 798 15.13 -8.81 -9.64
N GLY A 799 15.45 -8.30 -10.83
CA GLY A 799 14.98 -8.86 -12.09
C GLY A 799 15.64 -10.18 -12.49
N ASN A 800 16.78 -10.53 -11.88
CA ASN A 800 17.50 -11.79 -12.10
C ASN A 800 17.17 -12.89 -11.07
N GLN A 801 16.38 -12.60 -10.03
CA GLN A 801 15.87 -13.63 -9.11
C GLN A 801 15.09 -14.72 -9.87
N GLU A 802 15.21 -15.99 -9.46
CA GLU A 802 14.62 -17.13 -10.19
C GLU A 802 13.11 -16.96 -10.44
N GLN A 803 12.39 -16.52 -9.42
CA GLN A 803 10.94 -16.20 -9.46
C GLN A 803 10.54 -15.07 -10.42
N ASN A 804 11.51 -14.24 -10.84
CA ASN A 804 11.32 -13.08 -11.70
C ASN A 804 11.86 -13.28 -13.12
N LYS A 805 12.72 -14.29 -13.37
CA LYS A 805 13.27 -14.58 -14.71
C LYS A 805 12.18 -14.81 -15.75
N SER A 806 11.13 -15.56 -15.40
CA SER A 806 9.95 -15.81 -16.24
C SER A 806 9.14 -14.55 -16.57
N LYS A 807 9.28 -13.47 -15.78
CA LYS A 807 8.62 -12.18 -16.05
C LYS A 807 9.38 -11.31 -17.05
N ASN A 808 10.55 -11.72 -17.54
CA ASN A 808 11.35 -10.98 -18.52
C ASN A 808 11.17 -11.57 -19.93
N ARG A 809 10.77 -10.76 -20.92
CA ARG A 809 10.69 -11.20 -22.32
C ARG A 809 12.08 -11.41 -22.95
N ASN A 810 13.07 -10.66 -22.49
CA ASN A 810 14.46 -10.76 -22.92
C ASN A 810 15.38 -10.76 -21.69
N SER A 811 16.18 -11.80 -21.50
CA SER A 811 17.07 -11.97 -20.33
C SER A 811 18.20 -10.95 -20.26
N ASN A 812 18.52 -10.26 -21.37
CA ASN A 812 19.54 -9.22 -21.42
C ASN A 812 18.98 -7.80 -21.18
N ILE A 813 17.65 -7.64 -21.19
CA ILE A 813 16.96 -6.35 -21.07
C ILE A 813 16.15 -6.35 -19.76
N ILE A 814 16.86 -6.13 -18.66
CA ILE A 814 16.34 -6.13 -17.30
C ILE A 814 16.57 -4.71 -16.72
N PRO A 815 15.59 -4.09 -16.02
CA PRO A 815 15.79 -2.79 -15.36
C PRO A 815 16.93 -2.86 -14.34
N TYR A 816 17.66 -1.75 -14.16
CA TYR A 816 18.56 -1.63 -13.02
C TYR A 816 17.74 -1.45 -11.72
N ASP A 817 18.25 -1.97 -10.60
CA ASP A 817 17.46 -1.98 -9.37
C ASP A 817 17.15 -0.55 -8.87
N PHE A 818 18.07 0.41 -9.05
CA PHE A 818 17.91 1.80 -8.60
C PHE A 818 16.76 2.58 -9.27
N ASN A 819 16.31 2.16 -10.45
CA ASN A 819 15.23 2.84 -11.19
C ASN A 819 14.15 1.88 -11.73
N ARG A 820 14.11 0.63 -11.26
CA ARG A 820 12.98 -0.28 -11.51
C ARG A 820 11.67 0.35 -11.02
N VAL A 821 10.53 -0.08 -11.56
CA VAL A 821 9.21 0.30 -11.03
C VAL A 821 8.77 -0.74 -9.99
N PRO A 822 8.80 -0.46 -8.67
CA PRO A 822 8.33 -1.40 -7.67
C PRO A 822 6.80 -1.41 -7.61
N LEU A 823 6.22 -2.58 -7.32
CA LEU A 823 4.78 -2.76 -7.12
C LEU A 823 4.50 -3.13 -5.66
N LYS A 824 3.73 -2.29 -4.96
CA LYS A 824 3.38 -2.48 -3.54
C LYS A 824 2.16 -3.38 -3.35
N HIS A 825 2.00 -3.99 -2.18
CA HIS A 825 0.79 -4.72 -1.80
C HIS A 825 -0.27 -3.77 -1.23
N GLU A 826 -1.56 -4.11 -1.39
CA GLU A 826 -2.67 -3.20 -1.07
C GLU A 826 -2.73 -2.77 0.41
N LEU A 827 -2.30 -3.66 1.32
CA LEU A 827 -2.22 -3.38 2.76
C LEU A 827 -1.22 -2.26 3.10
N GLU A 828 -0.16 -2.09 2.29
CA GLU A 828 0.85 -1.04 2.47
C GLU A 828 0.26 0.33 2.10
N MET A 829 -0.56 0.39 1.05
CA MET A 829 -1.25 1.61 0.55
C MET A 829 -2.28 2.20 1.54
N SER A 830 -2.55 1.53 2.66
CA SER A 830 -3.48 1.98 3.70
C SER A 830 -2.80 2.61 4.92
N LYS A 831 -1.46 2.67 4.93
CA LYS A 831 -0.66 3.38 5.96
C LYS A 831 -0.04 4.68 5.44
N GLU A 832 -0.03 4.90 4.12
CA GLU A 832 0.60 6.07 3.47
C GLU A 832 -0.17 7.39 3.69
N SER A 833 -1.21 7.43 4.55
CA SER A 833 -1.89 8.68 4.95
C SER A 833 -1.37 9.28 6.27
N GLU A 834 -0.57 8.55 7.05
CA GLU A 834 -0.13 8.97 8.39
C GLU A 834 1.34 8.58 8.65
N HIS A 835 2.29 9.34 8.08
CA HIS A 835 3.52 9.87 8.72
C HIS A 835 4.56 10.31 7.68
N ASP A 836 4.62 11.61 7.38
CA ASP A 836 5.77 12.23 6.70
C ASP A 836 6.85 12.62 7.72
N SER A 837 7.94 11.86 7.79
CA SER A 837 9.16 12.27 8.51
C SER A 837 10.43 11.60 8.00
N GLU A 838 11.30 12.41 7.39
CA GLU A 838 12.75 12.25 7.23
C GLU A 838 13.31 10.87 6.81
N GLU A 839 13.78 10.79 5.56
CA GLU A 839 14.72 9.76 5.10
C GLU A 839 16.02 10.47 4.66
N SER A 840 17.04 10.40 5.53
CA SER A 840 18.41 10.81 5.24
C SER A 840 19.09 9.81 4.29
N SER A 841 20.06 10.27 3.52
CA SER A 841 21.00 9.37 2.86
C SER A 841 21.78 8.55 3.89
N ASP A 842 22.27 7.39 3.45
CA ASP A 842 23.29 6.54 4.10
C ASP A 842 22.74 5.42 5.03
N ASP A 843 22.07 4.42 4.44
CA ASP A 843 22.13 3.02 4.90
C ASP A 843 21.71 2.05 3.78
N ASP A 844 22.55 1.06 3.44
CA ASP A 844 22.21 -0.05 2.54
C ASP A 844 21.35 -1.09 3.28
N SER A 845 20.07 -0.76 3.52
CA SER A 845 19.13 -1.61 4.27
C SER A 845 18.47 -2.66 3.35
N ASP A 846 18.79 -3.94 3.56
CA ASP A 846 18.25 -5.14 2.88
C ASP A 846 16.74 -5.42 3.14
N SER A 847 15.89 -4.40 3.18
CA SER A 847 14.48 -4.47 3.62
C SER A 847 13.43 -4.41 2.49
N GLU A 848 13.80 -4.68 1.23
CA GLU A 848 12.88 -4.67 0.06
C GLU A 848 12.04 -5.95 -0.12
N GLU A 849 11.93 -6.80 0.91
CA GLU A 849 11.47 -8.20 0.83
C GLU A 849 9.96 -8.43 0.56
N THR A 850 9.17 -7.40 0.24
CA THR A 850 7.73 -7.53 -0.10
C THR A 850 7.32 -7.04 -1.49
N SER A 851 8.17 -6.28 -2.20
CA SER A 851 7.73 -5.62 -3.45
C SER A 851 7.65 -6.59 -4.64
N LYS A 852 6.51 -6.61 -5.33
CA LYS A 852 6.34 -7.37 -6.58
C LYS A 852 7.24 -6.76 -7.68
N TYR A 853 7.83 -7.63 -8.49
CA TYR A 853 8.61 -7.25 -9.68
C TYR A 853 7.78 -7.21 -10.97
N ILE A 854 8.08 -6.21 -11.81
CA ILE A 854 7.72 -6.08 -13.22
C ILE A 854 8.91 -5.51 -14.00
N ASN A 855 9.12 -5.94 -15.25
CA ASN A 855 10.19 -5.42 -16.10
C ASN A 855 9.80 -4.04 -16.68
N ALA A 856 10.07 -3.00 -15.87
CA ALA A 856 9.86 -1.60 -16.22
C ALA A 856 10.86 -0.70 -15.48
N SER A 857 11.27 0.39 -16.13
CA SER A 857 12.21 1.40 -15.63
C SER A 857 11.57 2.78 -15.61
N PHE A 858 11.84 3.57 -14.57
CA PHE A 858 11.64 5.03 -14.62
C PHE A 858 12.72 5.66 -15.50
N ILE A 859 12.29 6.44 -16.49
CA ILE A 859 13.15 7.19 -17.42
C ILE A 859 12.91 8.68 -17.19
N MET A 860 13.96 9.50 -17.20
CA MET A 860 13.83 10.94 -17.02
C MET A 860 13.15 11.60 -18.23
N SER A 861 12.18 12.48 -17.98
CA SER A 861 11.66 13.41 -18.97
C SER A 861 12.71 14.49 -19.29
N TYR A 862 12.45 15.32 -20.31
CA TYR A 862 13.16 16.59 -20.48
C TYR A 862 12.96 17.47 -19.24
N TRP A 863 11.71 17.70 -18.83
CA TRP A 863 11.35 18.48 -17.65
C TRP A 863 11.55 17.68 -16.36
N LYS A 864 12.44 18.13 -15.47
CA LYS A 864 12.73 17.47 -14.18
C LYS A 864 11.86 18.08 -13.07
N PRO A 865 11.35 17.28 -12.10
CA PRO A 865 11.64 15.87 -11.84
C PRO A 865 10.65 14.90 -12.50
N GLU A 866 10.02 15.25 -13.63
CA GLU A 866 9.08 14.34 -14.29
C GLU A 866 9.80 13.10 -14.84
N VAL A 867 9.11 11.96 -14.76
CA VAL A 867 9.60 10.69 -15.30
C VAL A 867 8.52 9.98 -16.10
N MET A 868 8.96 9.27 -17.13
CA MET A 868 8.18 8.29 -17.89
C MET A 868 8.42 6.88 -17.33
N ILE A 869 7.58 5.93 -17.72
CA ILE A 869 7.88 4.50 -17.56
C ILE A 869 8.20 3.90 -18.93
N ALA A 870 9.40 3.32 -19.08
CA ALA A 870 9.74 2.41 -20.17
C ALA A 870 9.54 0.97 -19.69
N ALA A 871 8.62 0.23 -20.31
CA ALA A 871 8.27 -1.14 -19.92
C ALA A 871 8.35 -2.09 -21.12
N GLN A 872 8.59 -3.38 -20.87
CA GLN A 872 8.41 -4.40 -21.91
C GLN A 872 6.92 -4.57 -22.25
N GLY A 873 6.62 -5.02 -23.47
CA GLY A 873 5.28 -5.45 -23.86
C GLY A 873 4.86 -6.65 -23.01
N PRO A 874 3.73 -6.59 -22.26
CA PRO A 874 3.40 -7.57 -21.23
C PRO A 874 3.36 -9.00 -21.77
N LEU A 875 3.78 -9.95 -20.93
CA LEU A 875 3.59 -11.39 -21.10
C LEU A 875 2.21 -11.76 -20.53
N LYS A 876 1.63 -12.91 -20.90
CA LYS A 876 0.27 -13.32 -20.47
C LYS A 876 0.16 -13.38 -18.95
N GLU A 877 1.19 -13.90 -18.32
CA GLU A 877 1.44 -14.00 -16.88
C GLU A 877 1.69 -12.64 -16.17
N THR A 878 1.99 -11.57 -16.91
CA THR A 878 2.26 -10.22 -16.35
C THR A 878 1.23 -9.16 -16.72
N ILE A 879 0.16 -9.49 -17.46
CA ILE A 879 -0.95 -8.55 -17.76
C ILE A 879 -1.54 -7.93 -16.48
N GLY A 880 -1.69 -8.73 -15.42
CA GLY A 880 -2.20 -8.24 -14.12
C GLY A 880 -1.24 -7.29 -13.41
N ASP A 881 0.06 -7.62 -13.37
CA ASP A 881 1.08 -6.74 -12.79
C ASP A 881 1.23 -5.43 -13.62
N PHE A 882 1.02 -5.49 -14.94
CA PHE A 882 1.04 -4.32 -15.84
C PHE A 882 -0.12 -3.34 -15.55
N TRP A 883 -1.35 -3.84 -15.41
CA TRP A 883 -2.48 -2.99 -14.99
C TRP A 883 -2.36 -2.51 -13.54
N GLN A 884 -1.80 -3.33 -12.64
CA GLN A 884 -1.47 -2.91 -11.27
C GLN A 884 -0.46 -1.74 -11.28
N MET A 885 0.57 -1.81 -12.13
CA MET A 885 1.55 -0.72 -12.33
C MET A 885 0.90 0.57 -12.81
N ILE A 886 0.08 0.50 -13.87
CA ILE A 886 -0.64 1.63 -14.45
C ILE A 886 -1.53 2.31 -13.40
N PHE A 887 -2.26 1.52 -12.60
CA PHE A 887 -3.14 2.05 -11.55
C PHE A 887 -2.36 2.66 -10.37
N GLN A 888 -1.30 2.00 -9.87
CA GLN A 888 -0.49 2.49 -8.75
C GLN A 888 0.28 3.78 -9.13
N ARG A 889 0.83 3.86 -10.34
CA ARG A 889 1.61 5.01 -10.83
C ARG A 889 0.76 6.12 -11.45
N LYS A 890 -0.57 5.96 -11.48
CA LYS A 890 -1.56 6.92 -12.03
C LYS A 890 -1.31 7.29 -13.50
N VAL A 891 -0.92 6.30 -14.31
CA VAL A 891 -0.69 6.46 -15.75
C VAL A 891 -1.96 6.92 -16.46
N LYS A 892 -1.86 8.04 -17.18
CA LYS A 892 -2.95 8.64 -17.98
C LYS A 892 -2.89 8.15 -19.43
N VAL A 893 -1.67 7.95 -19.96
CA VAL A 893 -1.46 7.56 -21.36
C VAL A 893 -0.44 6.43 -21.48
N ILE A 894 -0.78 5.43 -22.30
CA ILE A 894 0.03 4.28 -22.69
C ILE A 894 0.39 4.44 -24.17
N VAL A 895 1.66 4.34 -24.52
CA VAL A 895 2.14 4.27 -25.90
C VAL A 895 2.63 2.85 -26.17
N MET A 896 2.11 2.23 -27.22
CA MET A 896 2.43 0.86 -27.65
C MET A 896 3.03 0.92 -29.05
N LEU A 897 4.31 0.58 -29.18
CA LEU A 897 5.10 0.77 -30.40
C LEU A 897 5.29 -0.52 -31.22
N THR A 898 4.39 -1.49 -31.07
CA THR A 898 4.43 -2.78 -31.80
C THR A 898 3.04 -3.31 -32.15
N GLY A 899 3.00 -4.25 -33.09
CA GLY A 899 1.91 -5.24 -33.17
C GLY A 899 1.88 -6.19 -31.96
N LEU A 900 0.88 -7.07 -31.95
CA LEU A 900 0.81 -8.19 -30.98
C LEU A 900 1.76 -9.33 -31.37
N LYS A 901 2.00 -9.51 -32.68
CA LYS A 901 2.94 -10.48 -33.25
C LYS A 901 3.85 -9.82 -34.29
N ASN A 902 5.01 -10.43 -34.53
CA ASN A 902 5.85 -10.23 -35.71
C ASN A 902 6.02 -11.62 -36.36
N GLY A 903 5.45 -11.81 -37.56
CA GLY A 903 5.21 -13.16 -38.10
C GLY A 903 4.43 -14.05 -37.12
N ASP A 904 4.94 -15.26 -36.87
CA ASP A 904 4.37 -16.19 -35.88
C ASP A 904 4.73 -15.85 -34.42
N GLN A 905 5.76 -15.02 -34.17
CA GLN A 905 6.28 -14.74 -32.84
C GLN A 905 5.42 -13.70 -32.10
N GLU A 906 5.02 -14.02 -30.87
CA GLU A 906 4.29 -13.10 -29.99
C GLU A 906 5.23 -12.02 -29.40
N VAL A 907 5.01 -10.77 -29.79
CA VAL A 907 5.82 -9.60 -29.39
C VAL A 907 5.19 -8.88 -28.19
N CYS A 908 3.87 -8.90 -28.08
CA CYS A 908 3.13 -8.32 -26.95
C CYS A 908 1.86 -9.14 -26.71
N ALA A 909 1.61 -9.57 -25.47
CA ALA A 909 0.34 -10.21 -25.14
C ALA A 909 -0.79 -9.16 -25.16
N GLN A 910 -1.99 -9.54 -25.59
CA GLN A 910 -3.11 -8.60 -25.65
C GLN A 910 -3.65 -8.36 -24.23
N TYR A 911 -3.28 -7.22 -23.65
CA TYR A 911 -3.66 -6.81 -22.28
C TYR A 911 -5.04 -6.14 -22.19
N TRP A 912 -5.84 -6.18 -23.26
CA TRP A 912 -7.20 -5.66 -23.33
C TRP A 912 -8.13 -6.65 -24.03
N GLY A 913 -9.44 -6.53 -23.81
CA GLY A 913 -10.44 -7.35 -24.48
C GLY A 913 -11.78 -6.63 -24.54
N GLU A 914 -12.74 -7.22 -25.25
CA GLU A 914 -14.08 -6.66 -25.38
C GLU A 914 -14.82 -6.64 -24.03
N GLY A 915 -15.59 -5.57 -23.80
CA GLY A 915 -16.32 -5.35 -22.56
C GLY A 915 -15.42 -5.16 -21.33
N LYS A 916 -15.95 -5.51 -20.15
CA LYS A 916 -15.24 -5.39 -18.88
C LYS A 916 -14.41 -6.63 -18.57
N GLN A 917 -13.10 -6.43 -18.50
CA GLN A 917 -12.11 -7.40 -18.03
C GLN A 917 -11.75 -7.13 -16.56
N THR A 918 -11.20 -8.11 -15.85
CA THR A 918 -10.76 -7.96 -14.45
C THR A 918 -9.43 -8.69 -14.24
N TYR A 919 -8.43 -7.98 -13.73
CA TYR A 919 -7.09 -8.48 -13.47
C TYR A 919 -6.70 -8.18 -12.03
N GLY A 920 -6.85 -9.18 -11.14
CA GLY A 920 -6.78 -8.97 -9.69
C GLY A 920 -7.84 -7.96 -9.23
N ASP A 921 -7.43 -6.96 -8.44
CA ASP A 921 -8.32 -5.89 -7.98
C ASP A 921 -8.60 -4.79 -9.02
N ILE A 922 -8.01 -4.84 -10.23
CA ILE A 922 -8.24 -3.82 -11.27
C ILE A 922 -9.25 -4.32 -12.30
N GLN A 923 -10.41 -3.67 -12.37
CA GLN A 923 -11.33 -3.79 -13.49
C GLN A 923 -10.89 -2.85 -14.62
N VAL A 924 -10.86 -3.37 -15.84
CA VAL A 924 -10.48 -2.66 -17.07
C VAL A 924 -11.66 -2.73 -18.03
N ASP A 925 -12.19 -1.59 -18.44
CA ASP A 925 -13.45 -1.49 -19.17
C ASP A 925 -13.23 -0.62 -20.42
N MET A 926 -13.14 -1.24 -21.59
CA MET A 926 -12.84 -0.55 -22.85
C MET A 926 -14.09 0.19 -23.34
N LYS A 927 -13.99 1.52 -23.45
CA LYS A 927 -15.11 2.41 -23.78
C LYS A 927 -15.17 2.85 -25.23
N ASP A 928 -14.02 2.99 -25.87
CA ASP A 928 -13.92 3.54 -27.22
C ASP A 928 -12.65 3.02 -27.93
N THR A 929 -12.69 2.95 -29.25
CA THR A 929 -11.57 2.56 -30.12
C THR A 929 -11.69 3.30 -31.45
N ASN A 930 -10.84 4.31 -31.65
CA ASN A 930 -10.75 5.10 -32.87
C ASN A 930 -9.49 4.71 -33.64
N GLN A 931 -9.65 4.31 -34.91
CA GLN A 931 -8.55 3.92 -35.77
C GLN A 931 -8.20 5.03 -36.77
N SER A 932 -6.94 5.43 -36.82
CA SER A 932 -6.35 6.31 -37.83
C SER A 932 -5.39 5.52 -38.74
N SER A 933 -4.77 6.17 -39.73
CA SER A 933 -3.67 5.58 -40.52
C SER A 933 -2.49 5.22 -39.59
N ALA A 934 -1.98 6.23 -38.91
CA ALA A 934 -0.80 6.21 -38.06
C ALA A 934 -0.94 5.27 -36.85
N TYR A 935 -2.07 5.39 -36.15
CA TYR A 935 -2.25 4.76 -34.84
C TYR A 935 -3.71 4.39 -34.57
N THR A 936 -3.89 3.45 -33.64
CA THR A 936 -5.17 3.12 -33.03
C THR A 936 -5.22 3.69 -31.62
N LEU A 937 -6.21 4.54 -31.33
CA LEU A 937 -6.48 5.10 -30.00
C LEU A 937 -7.57 4.27 -29.32
N ARG A 938 -7.28 3.71 -28.14
CA ARG A 938 -8.27 3.04 -27.28
C ARG A 938 -8.45 3.80 -25.97
N VAL A 939 -9.68 3.84 -25.46
CA VAL A 939 -10.03 4.52 -24.21
C VAL A 939 -10.51 3.48 -23.19
N PHE A 940 -9.88 3.46 -22.02
CA PHE A 940 -10.19 2.54 -20.93
C PHE A 940 -10.67 3.29 -19.69
N GLU A 941 -11.71 2.79 -19.04
CA GLU A 941 -11.96 3.06 -17.63
C GLU A 941 -11.30 2.01 -16.76
N LEU A 942 -10.42 2.45 -15.86
CA LEU A 942 -9.88 1.64 -14.77
C LEU A 942 -10.69 1.87 -13.49
N ARG A 943 -11.11 0.80 -12.84
CA ARG A 943 -11.87 0.86 -11.57
C ARG A 943 -11.32 -0.17 -10.58
N HIS A 944 -11.06 0.25 -9.34
CA HIS A 944 -10.58 -0.67 -8.30
C HIS A 944 -11.75 -1.44 -7.70
N SER A 945 -11.60 -2.75 -7.47
CA SER A 945 -12.60 -3.66 -6.90
C SER A 945 -13.36 -3.07 -5.70
N LYS A 946 -12.63 -2.37 -4.82
CA LYS A 946 -13.10 -1.77 -3.56
C LYS A 946 -13.33 -0.25 -3.58
N ARG A 947 -13.18 0.44 -4.72
CA ARG A 947 -13.40 1.91 -4.81
C ARG A 947 -14.42 2.24 -5.90
N LYS A 948 -15.25 3.26 -5.67
CA LYS A 948 -16.25 3.72 -6.66
C LYS A 948 -15.62 4.52 -7.80
N ASP A 949 -14.52 5.20 -7.51
CA ASP A 949 -13.82 6.10 -8.43
C ASP A 949 -13.23 5.31 -9.62
N PHE A 950 -13.41 5.85 -10.81
CA PHE A 950 -12.77 5.36 -12.03
C PHE A 950 -11.74 6.36 -12.54
N ARG A 951 -10.79 5.88 -13.35
CA ARG A 951 -9.81 6.71 -14.05
C ARG A 951 -9.79 6.38 -15.53
N THR A 952 -9.88 7.39 -16.37
CA THR A 952 -9.73 7.23 -17.83
C THR A 952 -8.25 7.12 -18.18
N VAL A 953 -7.90 6.08 -18.94
CA VAL A 953 -6.56 5.85 -19.48
C VAL A 953 -6.64 5.69 -20.99
N TYR A 954 -5.78 6.40 -21.70
CA TYR A 954 -5.71 6.37 -23.16
C TYR A 954 -4.56 5.46 -23.61
N GLN A 955 -4.78 4.62 -24.61
CA GLN A 955 -3.73 3.84 -25.26
C GLN A 955 -3.59 4.27 -26.71
N TYR A 956 -2.38 4.67 -27.09
CA TYR A 956 -1.97 4.93 -28.46
C TYR A 956 -1.14 3.76 -28.96
N GLN A 957 -1.67 2.95 -29.87
CA GLN A 957 -0.93 1.91 -30.56
C GLN A 957 -0.47 2.44 -31.92
N TYR A 958 0.82 2.66 -32.11
CA TYR A 958 1.38 3.01 -33.43
C TYR A 958 1.35 1.76 -34.34
N ASN A 959 0.85 1.92 -35.55
CA ASN A 959 0.57 0.81 -36.45
C ASN A 959 1.83 0.38 -37.23
N ASN A 960 1.89 -0.90 -37.62
CA ASN A 960 2.80 -1.45 -38.64
C ASN A 960 4.33 -1.23 -38.44
N TRP A 961 4.81 -0.95 -37.23
CA TRP A 961 6.25 -0.91 -36.95
C TRP A 961 6.78 -2.31 -36.59
N ASN A 962 7.57 -2.90 -37.49
CA ASN A 962 8.28 -4.16 -37.28
C ASN A 962 9.48 -3.99 -36.33
N VAL A 963 9.96 -5.09 -35.74
CA VAL A 963 11.00 -5.01 -34.70
C VAL A 963 12.38 -4.68 -35.26
N ASP A 964 12.67 -5.21 -36.44
CA ASP A 964 13.98 -5.17 -37.09
C ASP A 964 14.12 -3.98 -38.08
N GLU A 965 13.11 -3.11 -38.15
CA GLU A 965 12.98 -2.04 -39.14
C GLU A 965 12.83 -0.64 -38.48
N LEU A 966 13.14 0.39 -39.26
CA LEU A 966 12.83 1.79 -38.91
C LEU A 966 11.32 2.05 -39.08
N PRO A 967 10.72 3.02 -38.36
CA PRO A 967 9.31 3.34 -38.52
C PRO A 967 9.01 3.79 -39.96
N PRO A 968 7.98 3.24 -40.62
CA PRO A 968 7.77 3.42 -42.06
C PRO A 968 7.42 4.87 -42.44
N GLU A 969 6.69 5.58 -41.58
CA GLU A 969 6.33 6.99 -41.75
C GLU A 969 6.73 7.81 -40.51
N PRO A 970 8.00 8.26 -40.40
CA PRO A 970 8.50 8.95 -39.21
C PRO A 970 7.77 10.26 -38.88
N LYS A 971 7.10 10.87 -39.87
CA LYS A 971 6.26 12.08 -39.68
C LYS A 971 5.01 11.79 -38.85
N GLU A 972 4.41 10.60 -39.01
CA GLU A 972 3.28 10.17 -38.19
C GLU A 972 3.71 9.96 -36.72
N LEU A 973 4.97 9.59 -36.48
CA LEU A 973 5.53 9.45 -35.13
C LEU A 973 5.68 10.81 -34.41
N ILE A 974 6.14 11.86 -35.11
CA ILE A 974 6.16 13.24 -34.60
C ILE A 974 4.73 13.71 -34.29
N SER A 975 3.80 13.52 -35.22
CA SER A 975 2.39 13.91 -35.05
C SER A 975 1.76 13.24 -33.82
N MET A 976 2.04 11.94 -33.61
CA MET A 976 1.61 11.24 -32.40
C MET A 976 2.24 11.85 -31.13
N ILE A 977 3.53 12.21 -31.13
CA ILE A 977 4.18 12.88 -29.98
C ILE A 977 3.52 14.23 -29.68
N GLN A 978 3.22 15.05 -30.68
CA GLN A 978 2.56 16.35 -30.50
C GLN A 978 1.16 16.20 -29.89
N ILE A 979 0.35 15.27 -30.41
CA ILE A 979 -0.99 14.95 -29.87
C ILE A 979 -0.91 14.38 -28.44
N LEU A 980 0.18 13.68 -28.10
CA LEU A 980 0.42 13.20 -26.73
C LEU A 980 0.77 14.36 -25.79
N LYS A 981 1.62 15.30 -26.19
CA LYS A 981 1.95 16.51 -25.41
C LYS A 981 0.70 17.33 -25.05
N GLU A 982 -0.22 17.54 -26.00
CA GLU A 982 -1.48 18.25 -25.76
C GLU A 982 -2.42 17.54 -24.77
N LYS A 983 -2.39 16.19 -24.72
CA LYS A 983 -3.27 15.40 -23.84
C LYS A 983 -2.66 15.05 -22.49
N LEU A 984 -1.34 15.11 -22.35
CA LEU A 984 -0.69 15.09 -21.04
C LEU A 984 -1.06 16.38 -20.28
N PRO A 985 -1.21 16.36 -18.95
CA PRO A 985 -1.53 17.60 -18.24
C PRO A 985 -0.34 18.57 -18.33
N LYS A 986 -0.50 19.76 -18.91
CA LYS A 986 0.39 20.90 -18.59
C LYS A 986 0.29 21.09 -17.07
N LYS A 987 1.36 20.82 -16.31
CA LYS A 987 1.29 20.70 -14.84
C LYS A 987 2.48 21.34 -14.11
N ASN A 988 2.26 22.56 -13.66
CA ASN A 988 3.04 23.15 -12.58
C ASN A 988 2.94 22.21 -11.36
N SER A 989 4.08 21.74 -10.84
CA SER A 989 4.11 20.74 -9.77
C SER A 989 5.25 20.99 -8.78
N THR A 990 5.01 21.94 -7.88
CA THR A 990 5.78 22.16 -6.64
C THR A 990 5.40 21.18 -5.52
N GLU A 991 4.57 20.16 -5.79
CA GLU A 991 4.22 19.08 -4.84
C GLU A 991 5.37 18.08 -4.65
N GLY A 992 6.41 18.49 -3.94
CA GLY A 992 7.54 17.65 -3.54
C GLY A 992 7.17 16.57 -2.53
N THR A 993 6.60 15.44 -2.98
CA THR A 993 6.39 14.23 -2.17
C THR A 993 7.23 13.07 -2.70
N LYS A 994 8.25 12.67 -1.92
CA LYS A 994 9.43 11.92 -2.41
C LYS A 994 9.14 10.50 -2.95
N HIS A 995 7.99 9.89 -2.60
CA HIS A 995 7.68 8.48 -2.89
C HIS A 995 6.46 8.27 -3.83
N HIS A 996 5.66 9.31 -4.09
CA HIS A 996 4.50 9.24 -4.99
C HIS A 996 4.77 9.84 -6.37
N LYS A 997 5.71 9.22 -7.11
CA LYS A 997 5.92 9.47 -8.55
C LYS A 997 4.65 9.13 -9.34
N ASN A 998 3.82 10.15 -9.54
CA ASN A 998 2.71 10.15 -10.49
C ASN A 998 3.32 10.19 -11.89
N VAL A 999 3.22 9.11 -12.65
CA VAL A 999 3.80 9.02 -14.00
C VAL A 999 2.66 9.13 -15.01
N PRO A 1000 2.50 10.25 -15.74
CA PRO A 1000 1.38 10.40 -16.65
C PRO A 1000 1.54 9.58 -17.93
N LEU A 1001 2.77 9.26 -18.34
CA LEU A 1001 3.12 8.59 -19.60
C LEU A 1001 3.89 7.28 -19.39
N LEU A 1002 3.36 6.18 -19.93
CA LEU A 1002 4.04 4.90 -20.06
C LEU A 1002 4.26 4.59 -21.54
N ILE A 1003 5.44 4.09 -21.90
CA ILE A 1003 5.81 3.67 -23.25
C ILE A 1003 6.28 2.21 -23.21
N HIS A 1004 5.84 1.39 -24.16
CA HIS A 1004 6.35 0.04 -24.33
C HIS A 1004 6.46 -0.39 -25.80
N CYS A 1005 7.40 -1.31 -26.00
CA CYS A 1005 7.60 -2.11 -27.19
C CYS A 1005 8.00 -3.54 -26.74
N GLY A 1006 8.36 -4.44 -27.64
CA GLY A 1006 8.64 -5.86 -27.30
C GLY A 1006 9.52 -6.03 -26.05
N ASP A 1007 10.74 -5.51 -26.07
CA ASP A 1007 11.69 -5.53 -24.94
C ASP A 1007 11.60 -4.31 -24.02
N GLY A 1008 10.85 -3.27 -24.42
CA GLY A 1008 10.77 -2.00 -23.70
C GLY A 1008 11.99 -1.11 -23.82
N SER A 1009 12.88 -1.37 -24.79
CA SER A 1009 14.13 -0.63 -24.97
C SER A 1009 14.41 -0.19 -26.40
N GLN A 1010 14.10 -1.00 -27.42
CA GLN A 1010 14.47 -0.69 -28.80
C GLN A 1010 13.67 0.50 -29.39
N GLN A 1011 12.41 0.30 -29.80
CA GLN A 1011 11.54 1.39 -30.25
C GLN A 1011 11.22 2.37 -29.10
N THR A 1012 11.12 1.85 -27.87
CA THR A 1012 10.86 2.67 -26.67
C THR A 1012 11.99 3.69 -26.44
N GLY A 1013 13.25 3.29 -26.61
CA GLY A 1013 14.40 4.20 -26.53
C GLY A 1013 14.38 5.28 -27.60
N LEU A 1014 14.05 4.90 -28.85
CA LEU A 1014 13.92 5.88 -29.95
C LEU A 1014 12.79 6.88 -29.69
N PHE A 1015 11.64 6.43 -29.18
CA PHE A 1015 10.52 7.29 -28.82
C PHE A 1015 10.83 8.23 -27.64
N CYS A 1016 11.44 7.71 -26.56
CA CYS A 1016 11.90 8.52 -25.43
C CYS A 1016 12.91 9.59 -25.85
N ALA A 1017 13.82 9.25 -26.79
CA ALA A 1017 14.79 10.20 -27.33
C ALA A 1017 14.11 11.29 -28.16
N LEU A 1018 13.19 10.93 -29.07
CA LEU A 1018 12.44 11.91 -29.86
C LEU A 1018 11.60 12.86 -29.00
N LEU A 1019 10.94 12.36 -27.95
CA LEU A 1019 10.20 13.22 -27.03
C LEU A 1019 11.13 14.24 -26.37
N ASN A 1020 12.22 13.77 -25.75
CA ASN A 1020 13.16 14.65 -25.04
C ASN A 1020 13.87 15.65 -25.97
N LEU A 1021 14.08 15.30 -27.25
CA LEU A 1021 14.67 16.18 -28.27
C LEU A 1021 13.68 17.20 -28.84
N LEU A 1022 12.40 16.85 -29.01
CA LEU A 1022 11.38 17.81 -29.42
C LEU A 1022 11.15 18.86 -28.33
N GLU A 1023 11.11 18.45 -27.05
CA GLU A 1023 11.06 19.38 -25.92
C GLU A 1023 12.30 20.31 -25.86
N SER A 1024 13.51 19.81 -26.15
CA SER A 1024 14.71 20.66 -26.17
C SER A 1024 14.74 21.64 -27.35
N VAL A 1025 14.23 21.24 -28.51
CA VAL A 1025 14.11 22.11 -29.68
C VAL A 1025 13.06 23.19 -29.46
N GLU A 1026 11.89 22.85 -28.93
CA GLU A 1026 10.82 23.81 -28.62
C GLU A 1026 11.23 24.80 -27.50
N THR A 1027 11.90 24.31 -26.45
CA THR A 1027 12.27 25.13 -25.29
C THR A 1027 13.54 25.95 -25.51
N GLU A 1028 14.58 25.36 -26.08
CA GLU A 1028 15.94 25.91 -26.10
C GLU A 1028 16.53 26.14 -27.50
N GLU A 1029 15.79 25.81 -28.56
CA GLU A 1029 16.23 25.90 -29.97
C GLU A 1029 17.56 25.13 -30.24
N VAL A 1030 17.74 23.99 -29.56
CA VAL A 1030 18.94 23.11 -29.63
C VAL A 1030 18.61 21.60 -29.59
N ILE A 1031 19.58 20.78 -30.01
CA ILE A 1031 19.52 19.33 -30.07
C ILE A 1031 20.86 18.70 -29.63
N ASP A 1032 20.84 17.79 -28.65
CA ASP A 1032 21.99 16.98 -28.22
C ASP A 1032 21.59 15.49 -28.21
N VAL A 1033 21.69 14.84 -29.38
CA VAL A 1033 21.28 13.43 -29.55
C VAL A 1033 22.17 12.52 -28.72
N PHE A 1034 23.47 12.83 -28.63
CA PHE A 1034 24.45 12.02 -27.90
C PHE A 1034 24.12 11.96 -26.41
N GLN A 1035 23.89 13.11 -25.76
CA GLN A 1035 23.64 13.16 -24.32
C GLN A 1035 22.26 12.59 -23.96
N VAL A 1036 21.24 12.82 -24.80
CA VAL A 1036 19.94 12.17 -24.63
C VAL A 1036 20.08 10.65 -24.70
N VAL A 1037 20.73 10.09 -25.72
CA VAL A 1037 20.90 8.63 -25.86
C VAL A 1037 21.82 8.04 -24.79
N LYS A 1038 22.90 8.74 -24.40
CA LYS A 1038 23.75 8.39 -23.25
C LYS A 1038 22.93 8.29 -21.96
N SER A 1039 22.07 9.27 -21.68
CA SER A 1039 21.20 9.28 -20.50
C SER A 1039 20.20 8.11 -20.52
N LEU A 1040 19.57 7.84 -21.67
CA LEU A 1040 18.67 6.69 -21.81
C LEU A 1040 19.38 5.34 -21.60
N ARG A 1041 20.57 5.13 -22.19
CA ARG A 1041 21.38 3.91 -21.97
C ARG A 1041 21.86 3.77 -20.52
N ARG A 1042 22.15 4.88 -19.84
CA ARG A 1042 22.48 4.91 -18.40
C ARG A 1042 21.29 4.52 -17.52
N ALA A 1043 20.06 4.80 -17.97
CA ALA A 1043 18.82 4.49 -17.27
C ALA A 1043 18.22 3.11 -17.58
N ARG A 1044 18.40 2.55 -18.80
CA ARG A 1044 17.90 1.21 -19.15
C ARG A 1044 18.80 0.54 -20.21
N PRO A 1045 19.13 -0.76 -20.06
CA PRO A 1045 19.87 -1.50 -21.09
C PRO A 1045 19.16 -1.52 -22.44
N GLY A 1046 19.92 -1.47 -23.54
CA GLY A 1046 19.41 -1.65 -24.91
C GLY A 1046 18.71 -0.45 -25.53
N MET A 1047 18.67 0.73 -24.88
CA MET A 1047 18.08 1.93 -25.47
C MET A 1047 18.86 2.40 -26.70
N VAL A 1048 18.17 2.56 -27.84
CA VAL A 1048 18.73 2.92 -29.17
C VAL A 1048 19.99 2.09 -29.49
N PRO A 1049 19.84 0.78 -29.75
CA PRO A 1049 20.97 -0.15 -29.78
C PRO A 1049 21.74 -0.19 -31.12
N THR A 1050 21.20 0.40 -32.20
CA THR A 1050 21.81 0.36 -33.55
C THR A 1050 22.11 1.76 -34.09
N PHE A 1051 23.03 1.85 -35.05
CA PHE A 1051 23.44 3.13 -35.65
C PHE A 1051 22.31 3.76 -36.48
N GLU A 1052 21.51 2.94 -37.16
CA GLU A 1052 20.42 3.37 -38.03
C GLU A 1052 19.35 4.12 -37.23
N GLN A 1053 19.05 3.65 -36.01
CA GLN A 1053 18.16 4.33 -35.09
C GLN A 1053 18.77 5.63 -34.53
N TYR A 1054 20.08 5.68 -34.34
CA TYR A 1054 20.78 6.90 -33.90
C TYR A 1054 20.81 7.97 -34.99
N GLN A 1055 21.13 7.60 -36.23
CA GLN A 1055 21.05 8.49 -37.38
C GLN A 1055 19.62 8.99 -37.60
N LEU A 1056 18.62 8.11 -37.41
CA LEU A 1056 17.21 8.46 -37.58
C LEU A 1056 16.76 9.57 -36.60
N LEU A 1057 17.34 9.68 -35.40
CA LEU A 1057 17.03 10.80 -34.50
C LEU A 1057 17.39 12.16 -35.12
N TYR A 1058 18.59 12.27 -35.71
CA TYR A 1058 18.99 13.46 -36.45
C TYR A 1058 18.12 13.70 -37.69
N ASP A 1059 17.83 12.64 -38.46
CA ASP A 1059 17.05 12.74 -39.70
C ASP A 1059 15.60 13.16 -39.45
N ILE A 1060 14.96 12.64 -38.38
CA ILE A 1060 13.60 13.03 -37.99
C ILE A 1060 13.56 14.52 -37.62
N ILE A 1061 14.43 14.98 -36.72
CA ILE A 1061 14.43 16.37 -36.26
C ILE A 1061 14.80 17.34 -37.40
N ALA A 1062 15.80 17.01 -38.23
CA ALA A 1062 16.13 17.81 -39.41
C ALA A 1062 14.97 17.87 -40.42
N SER A 1063 14.21 16.78 -40.60
CA SER A 1063 13.03 16.76 -41.48
C SER A 1063 11.82 17.52 -40.91
N ALA A 1064 11.72 17.62 -39.58
CA ALA A 1064 10.65 18.35 -38.88
C ALA A 1064 10.86 19.88 -38.94
N TYR A 1065 12.12 20.32 -38.89
CA TYR A 1065 12.51 21.73 -38.91
C TYR A 1065 13.36 22.04 -40.17
N PRO A 1066 12.76 22.08 -41.38
CA PRO A 1066 13.50 22.28 -42.63
C PRO A 1066 14.03 23.72 -42.76
N ALA A 1067 15.27 23.85 -43.22
CA ALA A 1067 15.89 25.14 -43.49
C ALA A 1067 15.38 25.78 -44.80
N GLN A 1068 15.04 27.07 -44.76
CA GLN A 1068 14.80 27.91 -45.94
C GLN A 1068 15.43 29.29 -45.75
N ASN A 1069 16.24 29.77 -46.70
CA ASN A 1069 16.91 31.08 -46.67
C ASN A 1069 17.63 31.44 -45.35
N GLY A 1070 18.13 30.45 -44.60
CA GLY A 1070 18.83 30.66 -43.33
C GLY A 1070 17.95 31.00 -42.12
N GLN A 1071 16.62 30.94 -42.25
CA GLN A 1071 15.69 31.13 -41.12
C GLN A 1071 14.63 30.02 -41.09
N ILE A 1072 14.29 29.56 -39.88
CA ILE A 1072 13.38 28.42 -39.69
C ILE A 1072 11.95 28.94 -39.54
N LYS A 1073 11.04 28.40 -40.36
CA LYS A 1073 9.63 28.78 -40.32
C LYS A 1073 8.98 28.23 -39.06
N LYS A 1074 8.71 29.10 -38.08
CA LYS A 1074 7.86 28.75 -36.92
C LYS A 1074 6.48 28.32 -37.44
N SER A 1075 5.98 27.20 -36.91
CA SER A 1075 4.60 26.78 -37.11
C SER A 1075 3.67 27.68 -36.29
N ASN A 1076 2.99 28.63 -36.93
CA ASN A 1076 1.99 29.46 -36.27
C ASN A 1076 0.84 28.60 -35.72
N ASN A 1077 0.88 28.25 -34.43
CA ASN A 1077 -0.26 27.86 -33.59
C ASN A 1077 0.14 27.61 -32.12
N GLN A 1078 0.68 28.63 -31.44
CA GLN A 1078 0.52 28.87 -29.99
C GLN A 1078 1.26 30.15 -29.60
N GLU A 1079 0.51 31.23 -29.33
CA GLU A 1079 1.01 32.31 -28.47
C GLU A 1079 0.86 31.82 -27.03
N ASP A 1080 1.87 31.13 -26.50
CA ASP A 1080 1.82 30.59 -25.14
C ASP A 1080 1.78 31.75 -24.13
N LYS A 1081 0.59 31.96 -23.56
CA LYS A 1081 0.36 32.91 -22.48
C LYS A 1081 0.92 32.33 -21.18
N ILE A 1082 2.20 32.62 -20.92
CA ILE A 1082 2.94 32.14 -19.75
C ILE A 1082 2.16 32.50 -18.47
N GLU A 1083 1.83 31.46 -17.70
CA GLU A 1083 1.13 31.57 -16.41
C GLU A 1083 2.16 31.51 -15.27
N PHE A 1084 2.00 32.34 -14.25
CA PHE A 1084 2.98 32.53 -13.19
C PHE A 1084 2.64 31.73 -11.92
N ASP A 1085 3.67 31.23 -11.24
CA ASP A 1085 3.62 30.73 -9.87
C ASP A 1085 4.65 31.50 -9.05
N ASN A 1086 4.20 32.27 -8.05
CA ASN A 1086 5.07 32.88 -7.06
C ASN A 1086 5.30 31.87 -5.91
N GLU A 1087 6.55 31.58 -5.54
CA GLU A 1087 6.88 30.71 -4.41
C GLU A 1087 6.68 31.38 -3.03
N LEU A 1088 5.57 32.11 -2.79
CA LEU A 1088 5.12 32.53 -1.46
C LEU A 1088 3.74 33.23 -1.47
N ASP A 1089 2.63 32.47 -1.54
CA ASP A 1089 1.36 32.95 -0.94
C ASP A 1089 0.42 31.82 -0.51
N LYS A 1090 0.14 31.71 0.80
CA LYS A 1090 -0.83 30.77 1.40
C LYS A 1090 -1.51 31.36 2.64
N ALA A 1091 -2.37 32.35 2.41
CA ALA A 1091 -3.38 32.78 3.38
C ALA A 1091 -4.67 31.92 3.28
N LYS A 1092 -5.37 31.71 4.40
CA LYS A 1092 -6.57 30.86 4.49
C LYS A 1092 -7.85 31.62 4.17
N GLN A 1093 -8.80 30.98 3.48
CA GLN A 1093 -10.24 31.06 3.81
C GLN A 1093 -11.06 29.96 3.14
N ASP A 1094 -12.18 29.59 3.77
CA ASP A 1094 -13.07 28.48 3.39
C ASP A 1094 -14.40 28.96 2.78
N ALA A 1095 -15.02 28.07 2.00
CA ALA A 1095 -16.45 27.98 1.69
C ALA A 1095 -17.17 29.17 0.98
N ASN A 1096 -17.59 28.95 -0.27
CA ASN A 1096 -18.96 28.45 -0.57
C ASN A 1096 -19.18 28.17 -2.07
N CYS A 1097 -20.22 27.40 -2.39
CA CYS A 1097 -20.67 27.11 -3.77
C CYS A 1097 -21.88 27.96 -4.19
N VAL A 1098 -22.17 28.07 -5.51
CA VAL A 1098 -23.50 27.81 -6.17
C VAL A 1098 -23.62 28.46 -7.59
N SER A 1099 -23.69 27.59 -8.61
CA SER A 1099 -24.42 27.65 -9.93
C SER A 1099 -24.52 28.93 -10.84
N SER A 1100 -23.92 28.85 -12.06
CA SER A 1100 -24.52 28.90 -13.44
C SER A 1100 -25.60 29.95 -13.88
N PRO A 1101 -25.89 30.16 -15.21
CA PRO A 1101 -25.10 30.03 -16.46
C PRO A 1101 -25.32 31.22 -17.48
N ASP A 1102 -25.08 30.98 -18.79
CA ASP A 1102 -25.66 31.60 -20.01
C ASP A 1102 -24.92 32.71 -20.85
N ALA A 1103 -24.24 32.23 -21.91
CA ALA A 1103 -24.57 32.40 -23.34
C ALA A 1103 -24.43 33.74 -24.16
N LEU A 1104 -24.10 33.52 -25.46
CA LEU A 1104 -24.40 34.29 -26.70
C LEU A 1104 -23.49 35.44 -27.21
N ASP A 1105 -22.79 35.12 -28.31
CA ASP A 1105 -22.57 35.85 -29.58
C ASP A 1105 -22.87 37.36 -29.69
N LYS A 1106 -21.90 38.11 -30.25
CA LYS A 1106 -21.99 38.59 -31.66
C LYS A 1106 -20.70 39.22 -32.20
N ALA A 1107 -20.54 39.17 -33.51
CA ALA A 1107 -19.56 39.95 -34.28
C ALA A 1107 -20.24 41.06 -35.10
N SER A 1108 -19.49 42.10 -35.47
CA SER A 1108 -19.88 43.09 -36.47
C SER A 1108 -18.65 43.72 -37.12
N GLU A 1109 -18.64 43.80 -38.46
CA GLU A 1109 -17.56 44.40 -39.27
C GLU A 1109 -17.61 45.94 -39.26
N GLY A 1110 -16.54 46.60 -39.73
CA GLY A 1110 -16.50 48.06 -39.86
C GLY A 1110 -15.24 48.60 -40.55
N ASN A 1111 -15.18 48.52 -41.89
CA ASN A 1111 -14.12 49.14 -42.69
C ASN A 1111 -14.21 50.67 -42.73
N LYS A 1112 -13.06 51.35 -42.90
CA LYS A 1112 -12.95 52.53 -43.79
C LYS A 1112 -11.52 52.82 -44.25
N GLU A 1113 -11.42 53.56 -45.35
CA GLU A 1113 -10.25 53.67 -46.24
C GLU A 1113 -9.41 54.94 -46.04
N ASP A 1114 -8.21 54.95 -46.64
CA ASP A 1114 -7.43 56.07 -47.22
C ASP A 1114 -7.16 57.37 -46.40
N GLU A 1115 -6.01 58.05 -46.51
CA GLU A 1115 -5.21 58.39 -47.70
C GLU A 1115 -3.68 58.31 -47.46
N GLY A 1116 -2.86 58.60 -48.48
CA GLY A 1116 -1.39 58.55 -48.41
C GLY A 1116 -0.65 59.67 -49.18
N ALA A 1117 0.67 59.77 -48.98
CA ALA A 1117 1.54 60.78 -49.61
C ALA A 1117 2.92 60.21 -50.03
N LYS A 1118 3.61 60.86 -50.98
CA LYS A 1118 4.78 60.33 -51.71
C LYS A 1118 6.12 61.01 -51.40
N VAL A 1119 7.14 60.18 -51.17
CA VAL A 1119 8.46 60.09 -51.87
C VAL A 1119 9.24 61.38 -52.21
N THR A 1120 10.48 61.47 -51.70
CA THR A 1120 11.75 61.92 -52.37
C THR A 1120 12.90 61.91 -51.33
N SER A 1121 14.20 61.76 -51.60
CA SER A 1121 14.97 60.96 -52.57
C SER A 1121 16.49 61.11 -52.31
N SER A 1122 17.22 60.00 -52.10
CA SER A 1122 18.55 59.57 -52.64
C SER A 1122 19.74 60.56 -52.87
N PRO A 1123 21.00 60.09 -53.07
CA PRO A 1123 21.70 58.86 -52.63
C PRO A 1123 23.13 59.13 -52.05
N GLU A 1124 23.85 58.09 -51.55
CA GLU A 1124 25.28 57.81 -51.85
C GLU A 1124 25.81 56.51 -51.18
N GLU A 1125 26.83 55.90 -51.80
CA GLU A 1125 27.66 54.72 -51.42
C GLU A 1125 29.14 55.05 -51.78
N PRO A 1126 30.20 54.26 -51.45
CA PRO A 1126 30.29 53.03 -50.63
C PRO A 1126 31.39 53.12 -49.53
N GLU A 1127 31.64 52.03 -48.77
CA GLU A 1127 32.93 51.30 -48.79
C GLU A 1127 32.95 50.09 -47.82
N HIS A 1128 33.62 49.01 -48.22
CA HIS A 1128 33.94 47.85 -47.38
C HIS A 1128 35.45 47.78 -47.13
N SER A 1129 35.86 47.37 -45.93
CA SER A 1129 37.18 46.76 -45.70
C SER A 1129 37.13 45.84 -44.48
N ALA A 1130 37.93 44.77 -44.52
CA ALA A 1130 37.91 43.69 -43.53
C ALA A 1130 39.15 43.70 -42.64
N ASN A 1131 39.07 43.01 -41.49
CA ASN A 1131 40.23 42.42 -40.81
C ASN A 1131 39.78 41.26 -39.91
N GLY A 1132 40.39 40.10 -40.08
CA GLY A 1132 40.27 38.95 -39.20
C GLY A 1132 41.67 38.42 -38.84
N PRO A 1133 41.86 37.76 -37.68
CA PRO A 1133 43.16 37.24 -37.27
C PRO A 1133 43.58 36.06 -38.15
N ALA A 1134 44.87 35.97 -38.46
CA ALA A 1134 45.41 35.00 -39.42
C ALA A 1134 45.90 33.70 -38.76
N SER A 1135 45.65 32.57 -39.42
CA SER A 1135 46.21 31.26 -39.07
C SER A 1135 47.69 31.15 -39.46
N PRO A 1136 48.59 30.57 -38.64
CA PRO A 1136 49.96 30.29 -39.06
C PRO A 1136 50.01 29.13 -40.06
N GLY A 1137 50.58 29.35 -41.24
CA GLY A 1137 50.82 28.29 -42.23
C GLY A 1137 52.05 27.43 -41.88
N LEU A 1138 51.98 26.13 -42.17
CA LEU A 1138 53.14 25.24 -42.06
C LEU A 1138 54.25 25.65 -43.04
N THR A 1139 55.50 25.53 -42.60
CA THR A 1139 56.67 25.52 -43.48
C THR A 1139 57.22 24.11 -43.60
N GLN A 1140 57.42 23.63 -44.82
CA GLN A 1140 58.18 22.40 -45.11
C GLN A 1140 59.63 22.76 -45.45
N SER A 1141 60.61 22.11 -44.82
CA SER A 1141 61.93 21.79 -45.40
C SER A 1141 62.81 21.04 -44.39
N ALA A 1142 63.53 20.03 -44.89
CA ALA A 1142 64.54 19.19 -44.20
C ALA A 1142 64.00 18.29 -43.07
#